data_AF-A0AAY4BIX8-F1
#
_entry.id   AF-A0AAY4BIX8-F1
#
_cell.length_a   1.000
_cell.length_b   1.000
_cell.length_c   1.000
_cell.angle_alpha   90.00
_cell.angle_beta   90.00
_cell.angle_gamma   90.00
#
_symmetry.space_group_name_H-M   'P 1'
#
loop_
_entity.id
_entity.type
_entity.pdbx_description
1 polymer ?
#
loop_
_entity_poly.entity_id
_entity_poly.type
_entity_poly.pdbx_seq_one_letter_code
_entity_poly.pdbx_strand_id
1 'polypeptide(L)'
;MNSSDLVAIKALGRPLHLGALYNARNDIHHLQDQNTRWQRQEILTQPYSNFDITTSDSLSEKHKLLDVSASLQASFFAGLVEVGGSAQYLHDKASSKHQCRVTMKYQGTTEFKELKILGLNVKYPEVFNQMEATHVVVGILYGAEAFMVFEDTAADESEKQEIHGNLSVMIKKIPGIEISGEGKVEMNDEDKDMVKNMSCTFHGDFLLEQNPTSYEEAVLVYKELPTLLGKDGEKAVPVKVWLYPLNKLNDVAAQIKNMVSETQVSQLKKVMEDFHEAEMRSTDLLVKSAILKTDDIRDKLELFQTKLVDFTAVFLQKVAEMLPAIRDGTLEEKVLRDHLDKLKASGFSRSEMDSWLDEKETEIGVLSTYSKTMKYDIKRPGPELNVLLLDPEVDKILMFSFTSLKYEEEYLSTISQSTDNLQNNITIPAHAQNTRAEIPWYKAAGVKEVLLMALNNMRGYEDDVHLISYISDPNNPGASVRLYQDGICKDPNVQSGHGMCFYSRTSNLPRNIHLIISKNGKKIERVKEGQSYPDNPERFDYYEQALCKEGLTGNCWWEAEFTGGGLIMGMAYKSMSRKGSQWESCLGKNEKSWGLELWDDICIAWHDNVRENIPASESRRIRVYLDYTAGTLSFHSVFSAEEKLLYKFYAIFTEPFYPGFWLIEPDRSNGRLTLLQLRKLLY
;
A
#
# COMPACT_ATOMS: atom_id res chain seq x y z
N MET A 1 -24.72 55.00 3.80
CA MET A 1 -23.70 54.03 3.34
C MET A 1 -24.09 53.60 1.95
N ASN A 2 -23.16 53.51 0.99
CA ASN A 2 -23.38 52.58 -0.10
C ASN A 2 -23.07 51.19 0.48
N SER A 3 -24.05 50.27 0.49
CA SER A 3 -23.82 48.93 1.04
C SER A 3 -22.75 48.15 0.28
N SER A 4 -22.33 48.65 -0.89
CA SER A 4 -21.27 48.12 -1.73
C SER A 4 -19.86 48.20 -1.12
N ASP A 5 -19.63 49.07 -0.13
CA ASP A 5 -18.30 49.26 0.47
C ASP A 5 -18.02 48.35 1.68
N LEU A 6 -19.03 47.60 2.15
CA LEU A 6 -18.89 46.71 3.30
C LEU A 6 -18.35 45.34 2.88
N VAL A 7 -17.38 44.83 3.63
CA VAL A 7 -16.84 43.48 3.44
C VAL A 7 -17.37 42.57 4.56
N ALA A 8 -18.08 41.51 4.20
CA ALA A 8 -18.56 40.52 5.16
C ALA A 8 -17.56 39.36 5.30
N ILE A 9 -17.23 38.99 6.53
CA ILE A 9 -16.35 37.86 6.84
C ILE A 9 -16.95 36.97 7.93
N LYS A 10 -16.56 35.69 7.95
CA LYS A 10 -16.90 34.77 9.03
C LYS A 10 -16.03 35.05 10.26
N ALA A 11 -16.62 34.99 11.45
CA ALA A 11 -15.89 35.23 12.69
C ALA A 11 -14.93 34.09 13.06
N LEU A 12 -15.32 32.84 12.81
CA LEU A 12 -14.52 31.63 13.07
C LEU A 12 -14.08 31.49 14.54
N GLY A 13 -14.94 31.85 15.48
CA GLY A 13 -14.64 31.81 16.92
C GLY A 13 -13.73 32.94 17.43
N ARG A 14 -13.31 33.87 16.56
CA ARG A 14 -12.49 35.02 16.97
C ARG A 14 -13.31 36.03 17.78
N PRO A 15 -12.77 36.61 18.87
CA PRO A 15 -13.50 37.51 19.77
C PRO A 15 -13.66 38.93 19.19
N LEU A 16 -14.37 39.04 18.06
CA LEU A 16 -14.63 40.30 17.38
C LEU A 16 -15.78 41.06 18.05
N HIS A 17 -15.62 42.37 18.21
CA HIS A 17 -16.60 43.26 18.80
C HIS A 17 -16.79 44.52 17.96
N LEU A 18 -17.93 45.20 18.13
CA LEU A 18 -18.22 46.42 17.39
C LEU A 18 -17.19 47.51 17.67
N GLY A 19 -16.67 48.12 16.61
CA GLY A 19 -15.63 49.13 16.69
C GLY A 19 -14.21 48.59 16.77
N ALA A 20 -14.04 47.26 16.84
CA ALA A 20 -12.72 46.64 16.80
C ALA A 20 -12.01 46.97 15.48
N LEU A 21 -10.71 47.21 15.57
CA LEU A 21 -9.86 47.42 14.42
C LEU A 21 -9.41 46.07 13.84
N TYR A 22 -9.44 45.96 12.52
CA TYR A 22 -9.10 44.73 11.79
C TYR A 22 -8.08 45.01 10.68
N ASN A 23 -7.03 44.19 10.64
CA ASN A 23 -6.04 44.22 9.59
C ASN A 23 -6.28 43.06 8.62
N ALA A 24 -6.95 43.35 7.51
CA ALA A 24 -7.30 42.36 6.50
C ALA A 24 -6.09 41.91 5.64
N ARG A 25 -4.88 42.46 5.88
CA ARG A 25 -3.65 41.96 5.24
C ARG A 25 -3.16 40.67 5.89
N ASN A 26 -3.23 40.58 7.21
CA ASN A 26 -2.76 39.43 7.99
C ASN A 26 -3.87 38.78 8.83
N ASP A 27 -5.11 39.26 8.70
CA ASP A 27 -6.31 38.78 9.42
C ASP A 27 -6.24 38.86 10.96
N ILE A 28 -5.41 39.79 11.46
CA ILE A 28 -5.25 40.11 12.87
C ILE A 28 -6.27 41.18 13.29
N HIS A 29 -6.83 41.02 14.48
CA HIS A 29 -7.67 42.01 15.15
C HIS A 29 -6.94 42.57 16.36
N HIS A 30 -7.10 43.87 16.62
CA HIS A 30 -6.48 44.52 17.78
C HIS A 30 -7.48 44.61 18.92
N LEU A 31 -7.11 44.02 20.07
CA LEU A 31 -7.82 44.15 21.34
C LEU A 31 -7.44 45.46 22.03
N GLN A 32 -7.56 46.62 21.36
CA GLN A 32 -7.37 47.91 22.02
C GLN A 32 -8.70 48.51 22.48
N ASP A 33 -8.77 48.65 23.81
CA ASP A 33 -9.70 49.40 24.67
C ASP A 33 -11.21 49.23 24.42
N GLN A 34 -11.81 48.34 25.23
CA GLN A 34 -13.26 48.20 25.43
C GLN A 34 -13.97 49.52 25.82
N ASN A 35 -13.23 50.60 26.12
CA ASN A 35 -13.79 51.91 26.47
C ASN A 35 -14.01 52.90 25.32
N THR A 36 -13.75 52.53 24.05
CA THR A 36 -13.97 53.49 22.95
C THR A 36 -15.44 53.50 22.50
N ARG A 37 -16.24 54.25 23.26
CA ARG A 37 -17.66 54.58 23.05
C ARG A 37 -17.96 55.11 21.64
N TRP A 38 -18.38 54.23 20.74
CA TRP A 38 -19.16 54.55 19.54
C TRP A 38 -20.64 54.64 19.94
N GLN A 39 -21.15 55.86 20.14
CA GLN A 39 -22.31 56.13 21.01
C GLN A 39 -23.70 55.79 20.45
N ARG A 40 -23.82 55.22 19.25
CA ARG A 40 -25.12 54.78 18.71
C ARG A 40 -25.00 53.41 18.05
N GLN A 41 -25.50 52.41 18.76
CA GLN A 41 -25.71 51.07 18.25
C GLN A 41 -27.19 50.91 17.90
N GLU A 42 -27.48 50.26 16.76
CA GLU A 42 -28.80 49.69 16.51
C GLU A 42 -28.71 48.19 16.69
N ILE A 43 -29.73 47.64 17.36
CA ILE A 43 -29.87 46.21 17.61
C ILE A 43 -31.12 45.77 16.86
N LEU A 44 -30.94 44.82 15.94
CA LEU A 44 -31.99 44.20 15.15
C LEU A 44 -32.08 42.74 15.55
N THR A 45 -33.22 42.31 16.08
CA THR A 45 -33.47 40.90 16.36
C THR A 45 -33.51 40.12 15.04
N GLN A 46 -32.70 39.07 14.93
CA GLN A 46 -32.60 38.20 13.74
C GLN A 46 -32.57 36.72 14.15
N PRO A 47 -33.67 36.20 14.70
CA PRO A 47 -33.74 34.81 15.11
C PRO A 47 -33.85 33.92 13.87
N TYR A 48 -32.89 33.03 13.69
CA TYR A 48 -32.92 32.02 12.63
C TYR A 48 -32.19 30.77 13.10
N SER A 49 -32.80 29.61 12.86
CA SER A 49 -32.21 28.30 13.12
C SER A 49 -32.22 27.46 11.84
N ASN A 50 -31.08 26.88 11.48
CA ASN A 50 -30.95 25.95 10.37
C ASN A 50 -30.23 24.68 10.80
N PHE A 51 -30.47 23.61 10.03
CA PHE A 51 -29.67 22.41 10.08
C PHE A 51 -29.24 22.03 8.66
N ASP A 52 -27.99 21.61 8.51
CA ASP A 52 -27.43 21.11 7.25
C ASP A 52 -26.75 19.76 7.51
N ILE A 53 -26.73 18.89 6.49
CA ILE A 53 -26.06 17.59 6.57
C ILE A 53 -25.15 17.46 5.35
N THR A 54 -23.91 17.02 5.57
CA THR A 54 -22.97 16.69 4.50
C THR A 54 -22.40 15.29 4.68
N THR A 55 -22.19 14.60 3.56
CA THR A 55 -21.50 13.31 3.49
C THR A 55 -20.04 13.45 3.02
N SER A 56 -19.58 14.68 2.77
CA SER A 56 -18.23 14.97 2.29
C SER A 56 -17.41 15.65 3.38
N ASP A 57 -16.24 15.09 3.68
CA ASP A 57 -15.24 15.65 4.60
C ASP A 57 -14.16 16.51 3.88
N SER A 58 -14.33 16.78 2.58
CA SER A 58 -13.38 17.59 1.81
C SER A 58 -13.25 19.02 2.37
N LEU A 59 -12.05 19.59 2.25
CA LEU A 59 -11.82 21.00 2.60
C LEU A 59 -12.78 21.91 1.82
N SER A 60 -13.11 21.55 0.58
CA SER A 60 -14.14 22.23 -0.21
C SER A 60 -15.47 22.37 0.51
N GLU A 61 -16.00 21.26 1.01
CA GLU A 61 -17.32 21.24 1.63
C GLU A 61 -17.29 21.86 3.03
N LYS A 62 -16.21 21.65 3.80
CA LYS A 62 -16.03 22.29 5.12
C LYS A 62 -16.07 23.82 5.05
N HIS A 63 -15.31 24.40 4.12
CA HIS A 63 -15.28 25.87 3.95
C HIS A 63 -16.61 26.42 3.43
N LYS A 64 -17.33 25.65 2.60
CA LYS A 64 -18.67 26.01 2.13
C LYS A 64 -19.70 25.99 3.27
N LEU A 65 -19.69 24.95 4.11
CA LEU A 65 -20.58 24.87 5.28
C LEU A 65 -20.38 26.00 6.28
N LEU A 66 -19.13 26.44 6.45
CA LEU A 66 -18.76 27.56 7.32
C LEU A 66 -18.87 28.94 6.65
N ASP A 67 -19.21 29.01 5.35
CA ASP A 67 -19.28 30.26 4.57
C ASP A 67 -17.96 31.08 4.62
N VAL A 68 -16.83 30.40 4.45
CA VAL A 68 -15.49 31.01 4.51
C VAL A 68 -15.10 31.57 3.15
N SER A 69 -14.83 32.89 3.07
CA SER A 69 -14.39 33.54 1.84
C SER A 69 -13.00 33.08 1.39
N ALA A 70 -12.74 33.09 0.07
CA ALA A 70 -11.46 32.63 -0.48
C ALA A 70 -10.23 33.30 0.15
N SER A 71 -10.30 34.62 0.40
CA SER A 71 -9.21 35.34 1.08
C SER A 71 -8.95 34.78 2.48
N LEU A 72 -10.00 34.48 3.24
CA LEU A 72 -9.88 33.95 4.59
C LEU A 72 -9.42 32.47 4.58
N GLN A 73 -9.79 31.69 3.56
CA GLN A 73 -9.28 30.34 3.35
C GLN A 73 -7.75 30.34 3.18
N ALA A 74 -7.21 31.24 2.35
CA ALA A 74 -5.76 31.34 2.16
C ALA A 74 -5.03 31.65 3.48
N SER A 75 -5.58 32.56 4.27
CA SER A 75 -5.04 32.91 5.59
C SER A 75 -5.13 31.75 6.57
N PHE A 76 -6.23 31.00 6.56
CA PHE A 76 -6.40 29.80 7.37
C PHE A 76 -5.35 28.74 7.03
N PHE A 77 -5.16 28.41 5.74
CA PHE A 77 -4.12 27.46 5.34
C PHE A 77 -2.72 27.91 5.75
N ALA A 78 -2.44 29.21 5.65
CA ALA A 78 -1.15 29.78 6.03
C ALA A 78 -0.95 29.92 7.56
N GLY A 79 -1.93 29.55 8.39
CA GLY A 79 -1.86 29.73 9.84
C GLY A 79 -1.90 31.18 10.32
N LEU A 80 -2.37 32.11 9.47
CA LEU A 80 -2.58 33.52 9.83
C LEU A 80 -3.87 33.74 10.62
N VAL A 81 -4.78 32.75 10.62
CA VAL A 81 -6.07 32.78 11.30
C VAL A 81 -6.13 31.63 12.29
N GLU A 82 -6.18 31.98 13.58
CA GLU A 82 -6.53 31.04 14.63
C GLU A 82 -8.06 30.90 14.70
N VAL A 83 -8.54 29.67 14.75
CA VAL A 83 -9.97 29.33 14.78
C VAL A 83 -10.36 28.79 16.16
N GLY A 84 -11.56 29.12 16.61
CA GLY A 84 -12.10 28.66 17.90
C GLY A 84 -13.52 28.13 17.79
N GLY A 85 -13.99 27.48 18.85
CA GLY A 85 -15.36 26.97 18.96
C GLY A 85 -15.72 26.04 17.79
N SER A 86 -16.86 26.31 17.16
CA SER A 86 -17.37 25.53 16.02
C SER A 86 -16.41 25.47 14.83
N ALA A 87 -15.57 26.49 14.64
CA ALA A 87 -14.63 26.54 13.52
C ALA A 87 -13.43 25.58 13.67
N GLN A 88 -13.24 24.95 14.83
CA GLN A 88 -12.26 23.86 14.98
C GLN A 88 -12.56 22.66 14.07
N TYR A 89 -13.81 22.54 13.60
CA TYR A 89 -14.20 21.59 12.55
C TYR A 89 -13.34 21.66 11.27
N LEU A 90 -12.71 22.80 10.97
CA LEU A 90 -11.79 22.92 9.83
C LEU A 90 -10.50 22.11 9.99
N HIS A 91 -10.08 21.86 11.24
CA HIS A 91 -8.91 21.04 11.56
C HIS A 91 -9.23 19.55 11.69
N ASP A 92 -10.48 19.22 12.02
CA ASP A 92 -10.96 17.85 12.05
C ASP A 92 -10.95 17.28 10.62
N LYS A 93 -10.24 16.17 10.41
CA LYS A 93 -10.15 15.49 9.12
C LYS A 93 -10.07 13.97 9.33
N ALA A 94 -10.52 13.21 8.34
CA ALA A 94 -10.39 11.77 8.37
C ALA A 94 -8.92 11.33 8.50
N SER A 95 -8.66 10.29 9.29
CA SER A 95 -7.29 9.78 9.47
C SER A 95 -6.97 8.58 8.56
N SER A 96 -8.01 8.01 7.93
CA SER A 96 -7.96 6.79 7.13
C SER A 96 -8.98 6.84 6.01
N LYS A 97 -8.69 6.18 4.87
CA LYS A 97 -9.67 5.99 3.80
C LYS A 97 -10.83 5.09 4.19
N HIS A 98 -10.65 4.28 5.22
CA HIS A 98 -11.65 3.37 5.76
C HIS A 98 -12.68 4.07 6.65
N GLN A 99 -12.42 5.32 7.04
CA GLN A 99 -13.33 6.08 7.89
C GLN A 99 -14.49 6.65 7.07
N CYS A 100 -15.71 6.23 7.41
CA CYS A 100 -16.95 6.78 6.88
C CYS A 100 -17.38 7.94 7.76
N ARG A 101 -17.58 9.13 7.19
CA ARG A 101 -17.92 10.33 7.96
C ARG A 101 -19.14 11.05 7.38
N VAL A 102 -20.06 11.45 8.26
CA VAL A 102 -21.19 12.31 7.91
C VAL A 102 -21.29 13.38 8.98
N THR A 103 -21.34 14.65 8.56
CA THR A 103 -21.38 15.78 9.48
C THR A 103 -22.76 16.42 9.47
N MET A 104 -23.32 16.62 10.66
CA MET A 104 -24.47 17.48 10.88
C MET A 104 -24.00 18.85 11.37
N LYS A 105 -24.49 19.91 10.72
CA LYS A 105 -24.31 21.30 11.16
C LYS A 105 -25.61 21.81 11.76
N TYR A 106 -25.53 22.40 12.95
CA TYR A 106 -26.55 23.26 13.53
C TYR A 106 -26.09 24.71 13.46
N GLN A 107 -27.00 25.62 13.13
CA GLN A 107 -26.77 27.06 13.21
C GLN A 107 -27.96 27.74 13.86
N GLY A 108 -27.72 28.51 14.91
CA GLY A 108 -28.68 29.41 15.53
C GLY A 108 -28.15 30.84 15.51
N THR A 109 -28.99 31.81 15.17
CA THR A 109 -28.68 33.26 15.22
C THR A 109 -29.70 33.97 16.09
N THR A 110 -29.30 35.06 16.72
CA THR A 110 -30.08 35.75 17.74
C THR A 110 -30.35 37.20 17.35
N GLU A 111 -29.28 37.98 17.21
CA GLU A 111 -29.36 39.42 16.98
C GLU A 111 -28.25 39.90 16.04
N PHE A 112 -28.53 41.00 15.36
CA PHE A 112 -27.58 41.75 14.58
C PHE A 112 -27.37 43.12 15.24
N LYS A 113 -26.12 43.45 15.54
CA LYS A 113 -25.74 44.75 16.08
C LYS A 113 -24.95 45.53 15.05
N GLU A 114 -25.27 46.80 14.86
CA GLU A 114 -24.54 47.69 13.93
C GLU A 114 -24.18 49.04 14.54
N LEU A 115 -23.08 49.62 14.04
CA LEU A 115 -22.63 50.97 14.33
C LEU A 115 -23.07 51.93 13.23
N LYS A 116 -23.70 53.04 13.63
CA LYS A 116 -23.97 54.14 12.69
C LYS A 116 -22.70 54.92 12.38
N ILE A 117 -22.22 54.78 11.16
CA ILE A 117 -20.98 55.42 10.67
C ILE A 117 -21.17 56.92 10.37
N LEU A 118 -22.38 57.36 10.02
CA LEU A 118 -22.69 58.76 9.73
C LEU A 118 -22.50 59.63 10.98
N GLY A 119 -21.45 60.45 10.99
CA GLY A 119 -21.07 61.30 12.13
C GLY A 119 -20.07 60.68 13.10
N LEU A 120 -19.36 59.61 12.71
CA LEU A 120 -18.25 59.07 13.50
C LEU A 120 -17.17 60.14 13.73
N ASN A 121 -17.08 60.63 14.96
CA ASN A 121 -15.94 61.43 15.41
C ASN A 121 -14.86 60.46 15.91
N VAL A 122 -13.87 60.17 15.06
CA VAL A 122 -12.77 59.25 15.41
C VAL A 122 -11.92 59.90 16.49
N LYS A 123 -12.08 59.43 17.73
CA LYS A 123 -11.44 60.01 18.92
C LYS A 123 -9.91 59.89 18.92
N TYR A 124 -9.36 58.98 18.12
CA TYR A 124 -7.94 58.69 18.03
C TYR A 124 -7.48 58.68 16.56
N PRO A 125 -7.22 59.84 15.94
CA PRO A 125 -6.79 59.92 14.54
C PRO A 125 -5.42 59.27 14.29
N GLU A 126 -4.64 58.99 15.35
CA GLU A 126 -3.36 58.29 15.28
C GLU A 126 -3.46 56.90 14.67
N VAL A 127 -4.61 56.23 14.79
CA VAL A 127 -4.87 54.90 14.20
C VAL A 127 -4.66 54.86 12.69
N PHE A 128 -4.92 55.98 12.01
CA PHE A 128 -4.74 56.09 10.57
C PHE A 128 -3.26 56.13 10.18
N ASN A 129 -2.41 56.68 11.05
CA ASN A 129 -0.98 56.85 10.80
C ASN A 129 -0.15 55.64 11.24
N GLN A 130 -0.63 54.84 12.19
CA GLN A 130 0.04 53.63 12.66
C GLN A 130 0.08 52.52 11.61
N MET A 131 -0.81 52.57 10.60
CA MET A 131 -0.94 51.54 9.56
C MET A 131 -1.16 50.12 10.12
N GLU A 132 -1.65 49.98 11.34
CA GLU A 132 -1.84 48.69 12.02
C GLU A 132 -3.18 48.03 11.68
N ALA A 133 -4.13 48.79 11.14
CA ALA A 133 -5.47 48.34 10.78
C ALA A 133 -5.90 48.87 9.41
N THR A 134 -6.74 48.10 8.73
CA THR A 134 -7.28 48.43 7.40
C THR A 134 -8.78 48.68 7.42
N HIS A 135 -9.47 48.08 8.38
CA HIS A 135 -10.91 48.09 8.52
C HIS A 135 -11.30 48.29 9.99
N VAL A 136 -12.54 48.70 10.21
CA VAL A 136 -13.21 48.69 11.51
C VAL A 136 -14.45 47.82 11.44
N VAL A 137 -14.73 47.07 12.51
CA VAL A 137 -15.94 46.26 12.63
C VAL A 137 -17.15 47.16 12.87
N VAL A 138 -18.14 47.12 11.98
CA VAL A 138 -19.31 48.00 12.03
C VAL A 138 -20.64 47.26 12.10
N GLY A 139 -20.64 45.95 11.86
CA GLY A 139 -21.81 45.10 12.03
C GLY A 139 -21.40 43.71 12.50
N ILE A 140 -22.18 43.10 13.39
CA ILE A 140 -21.96 41.73 13.88
C ILE A 140 -23.31 41.02 13.97
N LEU A 141 -23.39 39.84 13.36
CA LEU A 141 -24.46 38.87 13.58
C LEU A 141 -24.02 37.91 14.68
N TYR A 142 -24.78 37.89 15.78
CA TYR A 142 -24.57 37.01 16.92
C TYR A 142 -25.40 35.72 16.77
N GLY A 143 -24.84 34.63 17.27
CA GLY A 143 -25.45 33.30 17.23
C GLY A 143 -24.53 32.24 17.82
N ALA A 144 -24.72 30.99 17.42
CA ALA A 144 -23.82 29.87 17.69
C ALA A 144 -23.96 28.83 16.59
N GLU A 145 -22.87 28.17 16.26
CA GLU A 145 -22.84 27.01 15.37
C GLU A 145 -22.35 25.78 16.13
N ALA A 146 -22.76 24.61 15.66
CA ALA A 146 -22.23 23.34 16.12
C ALA A 146 -22.11 22.36 14.95
N PHE A 147 -21.05 21.57 14.96
CA PHE A 147 -20.78 20.48 14.05
C PHE A 147 -20.70 19.20 14.85
N MET A 148 -21.53 18.23 14.51
CA MET A 148 -21.48 16.86 15.02
C MET A 148 -20.99 15.97 13.89
N VAL A 149 -19.77 15.47 14.01
CA VAL A 149 -19.13 14.60 13.03
C VAL A 149 -19.36 13.17 13.48
N PHE A 150 -20.22 12.46 12.76
CA PHE A 150 -20.50 11.05 13.02
C PHE A 150 -19.61 10.19 12.16
N GLU A 151 -19.01 9.17 12.75
CA GLU A 151 -18.05 8.32 12.06
C GLU A 151 -18.15 6.84 12.47
N ASP A 152 -17.78 5.99 11.53
CA ASP A 152 -17.63 4.54 11.68
C ASP A 152 -16.56 4.05 10.67
N THR A 153 -16.00 2.86 10.86
CA THR A 153 -14.88 2.34 10.06
C THR A 153 -15.30 1.14 9.23
N ALA A 154 -15.07 1.20 7.91
CA ALA A 154 -15.33 0.12 6.98
C ALA A 154 -14.11 -0.77 6.75
N ALA A 155 -14.29 -2.09 6.69
CA ALA A 155 -13.23 -3.03 6.33
C ALA A 155 -12.88 -2.97 4.84
N ASP A 156 -13.86 -2.67 3.98
CA ASP A 156 -13.69 -2.57 2.53
C ASP A 156 -14.64 -1.54 1.88
N GLU A 157 -14.47 -1.33 0.57
CA GLU A 157 -15.25 -0.36 -0.20
C GLU A 157 -16.74 -0.72 -0.35
N SER A 158 -17.11 -2.00 -0.25
CA SER A 158 -18.51 -2.42 -0.29
C SER A 158 -19.21 -2.02 1.01
N GLU A 159 -18.58 -2.34 2.15
CA GLU A 159 -19.09 -1.96 3.48
C GLU A 159 -19.11 -0.44 3.66
N LYS A 160 -18.14 0.28 3.07
CA LYS A 160 -18.10 1.75 3.10
C LYS A 160 -19.37 2.39 2.56
N GLN A 161 -19.91 1.88 1.45
CA GLN A 161 -21.16 2.41 0.89
C GLN A 161 -22.36 2.16 1.81
N GLU A 162 -22.42 0.98 2.42
CA GLU A 162 -23.46 0.61 3.37
C GLU A 162 -23.41 1.49 4.64
N ILE A 163 -22.24 1.60 5.27
CA ILE A 163 -22.03 2.43 6.46
C ILE A 163 -22.37 3.90 6.17
N HIS A 164 -21.91 4.46 5.04
CA HIS A 164 -22.27 5.82 4.66
C HIS A 164 -23.78 6.01 4.47
N GLY A 165 -24.47 5.00 3.91
CA GLY A 165 -25.92 4.96 3.79
C GLY A 165 -26.60 5.01 5.16
N ASN A 166 -26.16 4.14 6.08
CA ASN A 166 -26.69 4.05 7.44
C ASN A 166 -26.48 5.35 8.23
N LEU A 167 -25.25 5.91 8.23
CA LEU A 167 -24.95 7.22 8.82
C LEU A 167 -25.89 8.31 8.29
N SER A 168 -26.03 8.39 6.97
CA SER A 168 -26.86 9.41 6.31
C SER A 168 -28.34 9.30 6.69
N VAL A 169 -28.87 8.08 6.82
CA VAL A 169 -30.26 7.84 7.22
C VAL A 169 -30.45 8.23 8.69
N MET A 170 -29.58 7.76 9.58
CA MET A 170 -29.72 8.01 11.01
C MET A 170 -29.59 9.48 11.36
N ILE A 171 -28.60 10.19 10.81
CA ILE A 171 -28.39 11.62 11.10
C ILE A 171 -29.57 12.47 10.63
N LYS A 172 -30.22 12.11 9.51
CA LYS A 172 -31.46 12.77 9.06
C LYS A 172 -32.64 12.56 10.00
N LYS A 173 -32.65 11.49 10.80
CA LYS A 173 -33.71 11.24 11.80
C LYS A 173 -33.56 12.08 13.06
N ILE A 174 -32.35 12.54 13.41
CA ILE A 174 -32.07 13.27 14.67
C ILE A 174 -33.09 14.36 15.02
N PRO A 175 -33.49 15.27 14.10
CA PRO A 175 -34.47 16.30 14.42
C PRO A 175 -35.84 15.75 14.86
N GLY A 176 -36.23 14.59 14.35
CA GLY A 176 -37.54 13.96 14.58
C GLY A 176 -37.57 12.91 15.68
N ILE A 177 -36.43 12.50 16.26
CA ILE A 177 -36.41 11.48 17.31
C ILE A 177 -37.01 12.02 18.61
N GLU A 178 -37.87 11.21 19.24
CA GLU A 178 -38.49 11.48 20.53
C GLU A 178 -37.58 11.03 21.68
N ILE A 179 -37.65 11.77 22.79
CA ILE A 179 -36.98 11.43 24.05
C ILE A 179 -38.07 10.95 25.00
N SER A 180 -37.95 9.71 25.46
CA SER A 180 -38.84 9.12 26.45
C SER A 180 -38.78 9.90 27.77
N GLY A 181 -39.79 9.75 28.63
CA GLY A 181 -39.85 10.41 29.94
C GLY A 181 -38.68 10.10 30.90
N GLU A 182 -37.88 9.08 30.61
CA GLU A 182 -36.65 8.72 31.34
C GLU A 182 -35.38 9.39 30.79
N GLY A 183 -35.50 10.25 29.77
CA GLY A 183 -34.34 10.87 29.11
C GLY A 183 -33.62 9.95 28.11
N LYS A 184 -34.26 8.84 27.70
CA LYS A 184 -33.70 7.91 26.71
C LYS A 184 -34.24 8.20 25.31
N VAL A 185 -33.35 8.13 24.33
CA VAL A 185 -33.65 8.25 22.90
C VAL A 185 -34.49 7.05 22.45
N GLU A 186 -35.67 7.29 21.87
CA GLU A 186 -36.54 6.23 21.39
C GLU A 186 -36.13 5.77 19.98
N MET A 187 -35.76 4.48 19.85
CA MET A 187 -35.31 3.85 18.60
C MET A 187 -35.82 2.41 18.51
N ASN A 188 -36.14 1.96 17.29
CA ASN A 188 -36.43 0.55 17.01
C ASN A 188 -35.14 -0.29 16.98
N ASP A 189 -35.25 -1.62 16.89
CA ASP A 189 -34.08 -2.48 16.97
C ASP A 189 -33.18 -2.41 15.73
N GLU A 190 -33.73 -2.09 14.54
CA GLU A 190 -32.95 -1.84 13.32
C GLU A 190 -32.07 -0.58 13.46
N ASP A 191 -32.65 0.50 13.97
CA ASP A 191 -31.96 1.78 14.19
C ASP A 191 -30.85 1.65 15.24
N LYS A 192 -31.07 0.86 16.30
CA LYS A 192 -30.04 0.55 17.30
C LYS A 192 -28.86 -0.20 16.70
N ASP A 193 -29.12 -1.15 15.82
CA ASP A 193 -28.05 -1.91 15.16
C ASP A 193 -27.23 -1.00 14.22
N MET A 194 -27.92 -0.11 13.49
CA MET A 194 -27.27 0.87 12.62
C MET A 194 -26.33 1.82 13.37
N VAL A 195 -26.67 2.27 14.59
CA VAL A 195 -25.86 3.27 15.32
C VAL A 195 -24.84 2.67 16.28
N LYS A 196 -24.83 1.34 16.44
CA LYS A 196 -24.06 0.64 17.48
C LYS A 196 -22.55 0.96 17.48
N ASN A 197 -21.96 1.12 16.30
CA ASN A 197 -20.53 1.39 16.13
C ASN A 197 -20.25 2.87 15.80
N MET A 198 -21.29 3.71 15.72
CA MET A 198 -21.13 5.12 15.39
C MET A 198 -20.57 5.88 16.59
N SER A 199 -19.46 6.59 16.37
CA SER A 199 -18.99 7.61 17.29
C SER A 199 -19.38 9.00 16.81
N CYS A 200 -19.35 9.96 17.73
CA CYS A 200 -19.61 11.37 17.45
C CYS A 200 -18.45 12.23 17.98
N THR A 201 -18.02 13.20 17.18
CA THR A 201 -17.12 14.28 17.60
C THR A 201 -17.84 15.62 17.49
N PHE A 202 -17.83 16.41 18.57
CA PHE A 202 -18.52 17.70 18.64
C PHE A 202 -17.55 18.88 18.56
N HIS A 203 -17.84 19.81 17.65
CA HIS A 203 -17.20 21.12 17.55
C HIS A 203 -18.27 22.20 17.58
N GLY A 204 -18.37 22.98 18.65
CA GLY A 204 -19.44 23.97 18.76
C GLY A 204 -19.09 25.17 19.62
N ASP A 205 -19.89 26.22 19.46
CA ASP A 205 -19.79 27.46 20.24
C ASP A 205 -20.53 27.38 21.58
N PHE A 206 -20.92 26.17 22.00
CA PHE A 206 -21.72 25.90 23.18
C PHE A 206 -20.86 25.36 24.31
N LEU A 207 -21.08 25.87 25.53
CA LEU A 207 -20.51 25.30 26.74
C LEU A 207 -21.35 24.11 27.19
N LEU A 208 -20.87 22.91 26.90
CA LEU A 208 -21.46 21.65 27.35
C LEU A 208 -20.72 21.14 28.60
N GLU A 209 -21.42 20.42 29.47
CA GLU A 209 -20.77 19.73 30.59
C GLU A 209 -19.86 18.60 30.08
N GLN A 210 -20.34 17.87 29.07
CA GLN A 210 -19.61 16.82 28.38
C GLN A 210 -19.98 16.84 26.89
N ASN A 211 -19.00 16.60 26.03
CA ASN A 211 -19.23 16.50 24.59
C ASN A 211 -19.83 15.13 24.25
N PRO A 212 -20.77 15.05 23.29
CA PRO A 212 -21.35 13.78 22.87
C PRO A 212 -20.29 12.93 22.15
N THR A 213 -20.24 11.65 22.50
CA THR A 213 -19.33 10.65 21.93
C THR A 213 -20.06 9.53 21.19
N SER A 214 -21.38 9.42 21.39
CA SER A 214 -22.28 8.44 20.76
C SER A 214 -23.41 9.12 20.00
N TYR A 215 -24.15 8.33 19.22
CA TYR A 215 -25.33 8.80 18.51
C TYR A 215 -26.42 9.30 19.47
N GLU A 216 -26.71 8.56 20.54
CA GLU A 216 -27.74 8.90 21.51
C GLU A 216 -27.41 10.20 22.25
N GLU A 217 -26.16 10.37 22.69
CA GLU A 217 -25.69 11.59 23.33
C GLU A 217 -25.81 12.78 22.37
N ALA A 218 -25.49 12.59 21.09
CA ALA A 218 -25.62 13.64 20.08
C ALA A 218 -27.09 14.07 19.87
N VAL A 219 -28.04 13.12 19.91
CA VAL A 219 -29.49 13.44 19.86
C VAL A 219 -29.90 14.29 21.06
N LEU A 220 -29.48 13.93 22.27
CA LEU A 220 -29.78 14.70 23.49
C LEU A 220 -29.23 16.12 23.39
N VAL A 221 -27.94 16.25 23.06
CA VAL A 221 -27.28 17.56 22.90
C VAL A 221 -27.98 18.39 21.83
N TYR A 222 -28.33 17.80 20.68
CA TYR A 222 -29.04 18.51 19.60
C TYR A 222 -30.36 19.13 20.08
N LYS A 223 -31.13 18.41 20.91
CA LYS A 223 -32.41 18.92 21.44
C LYS A 223 -32.22 20.04 22.45
N GLU A 224 -31.06 20.10 23.12
CA GLU A 224 -30.70 21.14 24.08
C GLU A 224 -30.14 22.40 23.42
N LEU A 225 -29.48 22.30 22.25
CA LEU A 225 -28.79 23.42 21.57
C LEU A 225 -29.61 24.73 21.51
N PRO A 226 -30.91 24.73 21.13
CA PRO A 226 -31.68 25.97 21.07
C PRO A 226 -31.82 26.68 22.42
N THR A 227 -31.84 25.92 23.51
CA THR A 227 -31.97 26.45 24.88
C THR A 227 -30.65 26.95 25.45
N LEU A 228 -29.53 26.40 24.96
CA LEU A 228 -28.17 26.72 25.43
C LEU A 228 -27.69 28.11 25.01
N LEU A 229 -28.34 28.74 24.03
CA LEU A 229 -28.09 30.15 23.68
C LEU A 229 -28.53 31.15 24.76
N GLY A 230 -29.39 30.71 25.70
CA GLY A 230 -30.04 31.57 26.68
C GLY A 230 -31.32 32.23 26.13
N LYS A 231 -32.16 32.76 27.01
CA LYS A 231 -33.50 33.25 26.65
C LYS A 231 -33.44 34.47 25.73
N ASP A 232 -32.41 35.30 25.91
CA ASP A 232 -32.18 36.52 25.15
C ASP A 232 -30.91 36.41 24.28
N GLY A 233 -30.34 35.20 24.16
CA GLY A 233 -29.09 34.99 23.42
C GLY A 233 -27.84 35.42 24.19
N GLU A 234 -27.87 35.40 25.53
CA GLU A 234 -26.77 35.90 26.37
C GLU A 234 -25.45 35.14 26.18
N LYS A 235 -25.51 33.92 25.64
CA LYS A 235 -24.35 33.08 25.34
C LYS A 235 -23.96 33.10 23.85
N ALA A 236 -24.62 33.92 23.03
CA ALA A 236 -24.33 34.02 21.61
C ALA A 236 -22.95 34.65 21.35
N VAL A 237 -22.22 34.07 20.40
CA VAL A 237 -20.91 34.54 19.94
C VAL A 237 -21.03 35.21 18.56
N PRO A 238 -20.05 36.01 18.14
CA PRO A 238 -20.00 36.53 16.77
C PRO A 238 -19.96 35.38 15.76
N VAL A 239 -20.90 35.34 14.82
CA VAL A 239 -20.93 34.36 13.73
C VAL A 239 -20.42 34.98 12.44
N LYS A 240 -20.93 36.17 12.08
CA LYS A 240 -20.56 36.91 10.87
C LYS A 240 -20.34 38.38 11.18
N VAL A 241 -19.37 38.99 10.52
CA VAL A 241 -18.91 40.35 10.82
C VAL A 241 -18.82 41.17 9.53
N TRP A 242 -19.21 42.44 9.62
CA TRP A 242 -19.15 43.41 8.55
C TRP A 242 -18.08 44.45 8.87
N LEU A 243 -17.15 44.59 7.94
CA LEU A 243 -15.98 45.45 8.02
C LEU A 243 -16.18 46.67 7.13
N TYR A 244 -15.88 47.84 7.66
CA TYR A 244 -15.83 49.09 6.90
C TYR A 244 -14.39 49.53 6.67
N PRO A 245 -13.96 49.82 5.43
CA PRO A 245 -12.59 50.24 5.15
C PRO A 245 -12.25 51.59 5.78
N LEU A 246 -11.11 51.65 6.48
CA LEU A 246 -10.65 52.89 7.14
C LEU A 246 -10.21 53.96 6.13
N ASN A 247 -9.75 53.57 4.94
CA ASN A 247 -9.36 54.51 3.89
C ASN A 247 -10.52 55.36 3.37
N LYS A 248 -11.77 54.91 3.54
CA LYS A 248 -12.97 55.70 3.23
C LYS A 248 -13.24 56.81 4.27
N LEU A 249 -12.65 56.69 5.46
CA LEU A 249 -12.72 57.70 6.51
C LEU A 249 -11.53 58.66 6.43
N ASN A 250 -10.35 58.15 6.05
CA ASN A 250 -9.13 58.93 5.89
C ASN A 250 -8.19 58.25 4.88
N ASP A 251 -7.84 58.95 3.79
CA ASP A 251 -7.03 58.40 2.69
C ASP A 251 -5.62 57.94 3.10
N VAL A 252 -5.11 58.35 4.25
CA VAL A 252 -3.80 57.93 4.79
C VAL A 252 -3.84 56.53 5.41
N ALA A 253 -5.04 56.03 5.75
CA ALA A 253 -5.19 54.74 6.40
C ALA A 253 -4.65 53.58 5.56
N ALA A 254 -4.13 52.55 6.22
CA ALA A 254 -3.71 51.34 5.52
C ALA A 254 -4.88 50.68 4.78
N GLN A 255 -4.59 50.10 3.62
CA GLN A 255 -5.58 49.45 2.76
C GLN A 255 -5.02 48.17 2.16
N ILE A 256 -5.92 47.27 1.73
CA ILE A 256 -5.54 46.17 0.84
C ILE A 256 -5.35 46.78 -0.55
N LYS A 257 -4.15 46.62 -1.11
CA LYS A 257 -3.81 47.09 -2.46
C LYS A 257 -4.07 46.02 -3.52
N ASN A 258 -3.77 44.76 -3.21
CA ASN A 258 -4.03 43.62 -4.10
C ASN A 258 -4.81 42.54 -3.39
N MET A 259 -5.70 41.86 -4.12
CA MET A 259 -6.37 40.66 -3.66
C MET A 259 -5.62 39.43 -4.17
N VAL A 260 -5.65 38.35 -3.38
CA VAL A 260 -5.23 37.03 -3.88
C VAL A 260 -6.39 36.47 -4.68
N SER A 261 -6.12 36.04 -5.92
CA SER A 261 -7.13 35.52 -6.83
C SER A 261 -7.70 34.20 -6.32
N GLU A 262 -8.99 33.98 -6.54
CA GLU A 262 -9.65 32.71 -6.21
C GLU A 262 -8.97 31.51 -6.89
N THR A 263 -8.33 31.72 -8.05
CA THR A 263 -7.54 30.69 -8.73
C THR A 263 -6.35 30.24 -7.88
N GLN A 264 -5.56 31.16 -7.32
CA GLN A 264 -4.42 30.79 -6.47
C GLN A 264 -4.89 30.16 -5.14
N VAL A 265 -5.97 30.68 -4.55
CA VAL A 265 -6.57 30.06 -3.35
C VAL A 265 -7.02 28.63 -3.62
N SER A 266 -7.69 28.40 -4.76
CA SER A 266 -8.12 27.05 -5.15
C SER A 266 -6.94 26.12 -5.43
N GLN A 267 -5.82 26.63 -5.95
CA GLN A 267 -4.60 25.85 -6.15
C GLN A 267 -3.97 25.45 -4.82
N LEU A 268 -3.82 26.40 -3.89
CA LEU A 268 -3.32 26.13 -2.54
C LEU A 268 -4.19 25.11 -1.80
N LYS A 269 -5.51 25.27 -1.86
CA LYS A 269 -6.46 24.31 -1.30
C LYS A 269 -6.29 22.90 -1.88
N LYS A 270 -6.15 22.80 -3.20
CA LYS A 270 -5.92 21.50 -3.86
C LYS A 270 -4.63 20.84 -3.38
N VAL A 271 -3.55 21.62 -3.20
CA VAL A 271 -2.30 21.11 -2.62
C VAL A 271 -2.54 20.55 -1.22
N MET A 272 -3.29 21.26 -0.37
CA MET A 272 -3.62 20.79 0.98
C MET A 272 -4.50 19.53 0.98
N GLU A 273 -5.41 19.39 0.02
CA GLU A 273 -6.21 18.16 -0.17
C GLU A 273 -5.31 16.99 -0.65
N ASP A 274 -4.40 17.24 -1.60
CA ASP A 274 -3.48 16.22 -2.12
C ASP A 274 -2.49 15.74 -1.03
N PHE A 275 -1.99 16.63 -0.17
CA PHE A 275 -1.13 16.25 0.98
C PHE A 275 -1.87 15.40 2.00
N HIS A 276 -3.10 15.78 2.33
CA HIS A 276 -3.91 15.05 3.30
C HIS A 276 -4.29 13.65 2.79
N GLU A 277 -4.61 13.53 1.50
CA GLU A 277 -4.85 12.23 0.87
C GLU A 277 -3.62 11.31 0.96
N ALA A 278 -2.43 11.84 0.68
CA ALA A 278 -1.18 11.09 0.78
C ALA A 278 -0.88 10.65 2.23
N GLU A 279 -1.17 11.52 3.21
CA GLU A 279 -1.05 11.21 4.64
C GLU A 279 -1.96 10.04 5.05
N MET A 280 -3.25 10.09 4.71
CA MET A 280 -4.22 9.02 4.98
C MET A 280 -3.78 7.69 4.36
N ARG A 281 -3.39 7.71 3.08
CA ARG A 281 -2.87 6.52 2.37
C ARG A 281 -1.67 5.93 3.09
N SER A 282 -0.72 6.77 3.48
CA SER A 282 0.47 6.31 4.19
C SER A 282 0.14 5.72 5.56
N THR A 283 -0.82 6.30 6.29
CA THR A 283 -1.30 5.77 7.57
C THR A 283 -1.94 4.38 7.40
N ASP A 284 -2.79 4.20 6.39
CA ASP A 284 -3.40 2.90 6.08
C ASP A 284 -2.34 1.84 5.74
N LEU A 285 -1.29 2.24 5.02
CA LEU A 285 -0.15 1.37 4.69
C LEU A 285 0.71 1.03 5.90
N LEU A 286 0.89 1.96 6.85
CA LEU A 286 1.62 1.71 8.10
C LEU A 286 0.92 0.66 8.96
N VAL A 287 -0.41 0.69 9.03
CA VAL A 287 -1.19 -0.36 9.71
C VAL A 287 -0.95 -1.72 9.06
N LYS A 288 -1.02 -1.78 7.72
CA LYS A 288 -0.79 -3.04 6.96
C LYS A 288 0.64 -3.56 7.11
N SER A 289 1.64 -2.68 7.02
CA SER A 289 3.05 -3.04 7.22
C SER A 289 3.31 -3.52 8.65
N ALA A 290 2.59 -2.97 9.63
CA ALA A 290 2.69 -3.42 11.01
C ALA A 290 2.10 -4.81 11.25
N ILE A 291 0.95 -5.13 10.64
CA ILE A 291 0.37 -6.48 10.67
C ILE A 291 1.34 -7.49 10.03
N LEU A 292 1.99 -7.10 8.93
CA LEU A 292 3.01 -7.93 8.28
C LEU A 292 4.37 -7.93 8.99
N LYS A 293 4.57 -7.13 10.06
CA LYS A 293 5.85 -7.01 10.77
C LYS A 293 7.04 -6.65 9.83
N THR A 294 6.81 -5.85 8.79
CA THR A 294 7.83 -5.46 7.80
C THR A 294 8.47 -4.11 8.19
N ASP A 295 9.55 -4.15 8.95
CA ASP A 295 10.20 -2.93 9.45
C ASP A 295 10.80 -2.09 8.31
N ASP A 296 11.44 -2.70 7.29
CA ASP A 296 11.99 -1.96 6.14
C ASP A 296 10.95 -1.10 5.40
N ILE A 297 9.72 -1.61 5.22
CA ILE A 297 8.63 -0.85 4.56
C ILE A 297 8.05 0.20 5.51
N ARG A 298 7.92 -0.14 6.81
CA ARG A 298 7.45 0.80 7.83
C ARG A 298 8.36 2.02 7.90
N ASP A 299 9.66 1.82 8.02
CA ASP A 299 10.65 2.90 8.14
C ASP A 299 10.59 3.86 6.94
N LYS A 300 10.36 3.32 5.73
CA LYS A 300 10.19 4.11 4.50
C LYS A 300 8.92 4.97 4.53
N LEU A 301 7.80 4.40 4.99
CA LEU A 301 6.52 5.13 5.14
C LEU A 301 6.60 6.19 6.23
N GLU A 302 7.25 5.90 7.36
CA GLU A 302 7.49 6.86 8.45
C GLU A 302 8.38 8.02 7.99
N LEU A 303 9.43 7.74 7.22
CA LEU A 303 10.27 8.77 6.61
C LEU A 303 9.45 9.64 5.65
N PHE A 304 8.61 9.05 4.80
CA PHE A 304 7.71 9.80 3.92
C PHE A 304 6.78 10.74 4.71
N GLN A 305 6.09 10.23 5.74
CA GLN A 305 5.20 11.06 6.58
C GLN A 305 5.97 12.20 7.26
N THR A 306 7.12 11.90 7.84
CA THR A 306 7.98 12.92 8.47
C THR A 306 8.35 14.01 7.48
N LYS A 307 8.80 13.65 6.28
CA LYS A 307 9.20 14.61 5.26
C LYS A 307 8.02 15.40 4.69
N LEU A 308 6.83 14.81 4.57
CA LEU A 308 5.61 15.50 4.16
C LEU A 308 5.19 16.55 5.20
N VAL A 309 5.23 16.22 6.49
CA VAL A 309 4.93 17.15 7.59
C VAL A 309 5.92 18.31 7.61
N ASP A 310 7.22 18.02 7.58
CA ASP A 310 8.29 19.02 7.55
C ASP A 310 8.16 19.96 6.34
N PHE A 311 7.94 19.39 5.15
CA PHE A 311 7.75 20.16 3.92
C PHE A 311 6.53 21.06 4.02
N THR A 312 5.39 20.53 4.48
CA THR A 312 4.13 21.28 4.61
C THR A 312 4.29 22.48 5.54
N ALA A 313 4.94 22.30 6.69
CA ALA A 313 5.15 23.38 7.66
C ALA A 313 5.95 24.55 7.04
N VAL A 314 7.07 24.25 6.39
CA VAL A 314 7.93 25.28 5.76
C VAL A 314 7.25 25.89 4.54
N PHE A 315 6.54 25.08 3.76
CA PHE A 315 5.78 25.54 2.61
C PHE A 315 4.73 26.58 3.00
N LEU A 316 3.94 26.28 4.04
CA LEU A 316 2.88 27.17 4.54
C LEU A 316 3.44 28.40 5.27
N GLN A 317 4.56 28.27 5.97
CA GLN A 317 5.25 29.43 6.56
C GLN A 317 5.60 30.48 5.51
N LYS A 318 6.14 30.05 4.35
CA LYS A 318 6.43 30.98 3.25
C LYS A 318 5.17 31.60 2.65
N VAL A 319 4.06 30.85 2.57
CA VAL A 319 2.76 31.41 2.17
C VAL A 319 2.30 32.47 3.17
N ALA A 320 2.48 32.24 4.48
CA ALA A 320 2.14 33.18 5.54
C ALA A 320 2.92 34.50 5.45
N GLU A 321 4.17 34.45 4.98
CA GLU A 321 4.98 35.64 4.71
C GLU A 321 4.55 36.37 3.42
N MET A 322 4.18 35.62 2.37
CA MET A 322 3.79 36.18 1.07
C MET A 322 2.41 36.84 1.10
N LEU A 323 1.42 36.27 1.79
CA LEU A 323 0.03 36.76 1.75
C LEU A 323 -0.10 38.23 2.19
N PRO A 324 0.45 38.66 3.35
CA PRO A 324 0.37 40.07 3.75
C PRO A 324 1.11 41.01 2.79
N ALA A 325 2.27 40.59 2.28
CA ALA A 325 3.09 41.36 1.35
C ALA A 325 2.43 41.51 -0.05
N ILE A 326 1.68 40.50 -0.50
CA ILE A 326 0.84 40.64 -1.68
C ILE A 326 -0.28 41.65 -1.39
N ARG A 327 -0.97 41.50 -0.26
CA ARG A 327 -2.12 42.33 0.10
C ARG A 327 -1.76 43.80 0.35
N ASP A 328 -0.57 44.12 0.84
CA ASP A 328 -0.09 45.52 0.98
C ASP A 328 0.53 46.11 -0.29
N GLY A 329 0.71 45.29 -1.33
CA GLY A 329 1.25 45.64 -2.63
C GLY A 329 2.78 45.73 -2.70
N THR A 330 3.51 45.22 -1.70
CA THR A 330 4.98 45.09 -1.78
C THR A 330 5.41 43.95 -2.70
N LEU A 331 4.62 42.89 -2.81
CA LEU A 331 4.85 41.79 -3.74
C LEU A 331 3.70 41.64 -4.74
N GLU A 332 4.03 41.17 -5.94
CA GLU A 332 3.05 40.74 -6.93
C GLU A 332 2.58 39.31 -6.64
N GLU A 333 1.32 38.99 -6.94
CA GLU A 333 0.76 37.63 -6.75
C GLU A 333 1.57 36.53 -7.47
N LYS A 334 2.34 36.89 -8.51
CA LYS A 334 3.25 35.97 -9.21
C LYS A 334 4.16 35.20 -8.26
N VAL A 335 4.61 35.79 -7.15
CA VAL A 335 5.49 35.10 -6.19
C VAL A 335 4.82 33.87 -5.54
N LEU A 336 3.51 33.96 -5.28
CA LEU A 336 2.72 32.84 -4.74
C LEU A 336 2.55 31.75 -5.80
N ARG A 337 2.30 32.15 -7.05
CA ARG A 337 2.20 31.21 -8.19
C ARG A 337 3.51 30.47 -8.41
N ASP A 338 4.63 31.19 -8.45
CA ASP A 338 5.96 30.62 -8.61
C ASP A 338 6.30 29.69 -7.43
N HIS A 339 5.82 29.99 -6.21
CA HIS A 339 5.96 29.12 -5.04
C HIS A 339 5.13 27.83 -5.15
N LEU A 340 3.89 27.92 -5.61
CA LEU A 340 3.04 26.76 -5.89
C LEU A 340 3.62 25.90 -7.03
N ASP A 341 4.20 26.52 -8.06
CA ASP A 341 4.81 25.80 -9.19
C ASP A 341 6.07 25.01 -8.77
N LYS A 342 6.82 25.46 -7.76
CA LYS A 342 7.98 24.72 -7.22
C LYS A 342 7.60 23.33 -6.68
N LEU A 343 6.36 23.14 -6.25
CA LEU A 343 5.86 21.84 -5.79
C LEU A 343 5.95 20.75 -6.86
N LYS A 344 5.89 21.13 -8.14
CA LYS A 344 6.02 20.18 -9.27
C LYS A 344 7.42 19.56 -9.38
N ALA A 345 8.42 20.19 -8.78
CA ALA A 345 9.81 19.74 -8.82
C ALA A 345 10.32 19.23 -7.47
N SER A 346 9.47 19.23 -6.42
CA SER A 346 9.88 18.85 -5.07
C SER A 346 9.76 17.36 -4.76
N GLY A 347 9.13 16.57 -5.64
CA GLY A 347 8.73 15.19 -5.34
C GLY A 347 7.40 15.11 -4.57
N PHE A 348 6.86 16.23 -4.07
CA PHE A 348 5.57 16.30 -3.38
C PHE A 348 4.40 16.69 -4.30
N SER A 349 4.57 16.56 -5.62
CA SER A 349 3.42 16.66 -6.51
C SER A 349 2.49 15.45 -6.30
N ARG A 350 1.18 15.66 -6.49
CA ARG A 350 0.19 14.58 -6.38
C ARG A 350 0.59 13.34 -7.17
N SER A 351 1.02 13.52 -8.42
CA SER A 351 1.42 12.41 -9.29
C SER A 351 2.62 11.62 -8.77
N GLU A 352 3.60 12.29 -8.17
CA GLU A 352 4.80 11.63 -7.66
C GLU A 352 4.49 10.88 -6.36
N MET A 353 3.75 11.51 -5.43
CA MET A 353 3.30 10.86 -4.20
C MET A 353 2.39 9.67 -4.50
N ASP A 354 1.40 9.83 -5.38
CA ASP A 354 0.48 8.75 -5.76
C ASP A 354 1.25 7.59 -6.40
N SER A 355 2.18 7.87 -7.31
CA SER A 355 3.00 6.84 -7.95
C SER A 355 3.81 6.04 -6.92
N TRP A 356 4.43 6.71 -5.95
CA TRP A 356 5.23 6.02 -4.94
C TRP A 356 4.35 5.22 -3.96
N LEU A 357 3.22 5.77 -3.54
CA LEU A 357 2.27 5.09 -2.66
C LEU A 357 1.62 3.88 -3.35
N ASP A 358 1.32 3.95 -4.65
CA ASP A 358 0.86 2.81 -5.46
C ASP A 358 1.89 1.66 -5.48
N GLU A 359 3.17 2.01 -5.54
CA GLU A 359 4.26 1.04 -5.47
C GLU A 359 4.37 0.39 -4.08
N LYS A 360 4.22 1.16 -2.99
CA LYS A 360 4.17 0.61 -1.63
C LYS A 360 2.93 -0.27 -1.42
N GLU A 361 1.77 0.13 -1.92
CA GLU A 361 0.54 -0.67 -1.89
C GLU A 361 0.73 -2.01 -2.62
N THR A 362 1.37 -1.99 -3.79
CA THR A 362 1.67 -3.20 -4.56
C THR A 362 2.63 -4.12 -3.80
N GLU A 363 3.72 -3.57 -3.26
CA GLU A 363 4.73 -4.31 -2.50
C GLU A 363 4.10 -5.00 -1.27
N ILE A 364 3.37 -4.25 -0.44
CA ILE A 364 2.62 -4.77 0.71
C ILE A 364 1.59 -5.81 0.27
N GLY A 365 0.90 -5.58 -0.87
CA GLY A 365 -0.07 -6.49 -1.45
C GLY A 365 0.51 -7.87 -1.81
N VAL A 366 1.69 -7.88 -2.44
CA VAL A 366 2.43 -9.11 -2.76
C VAL A 366 2.77 -9.86 -1.48
N LEU A 367 3.38 -9.19 -0.49
CA LEU A 367 3.72 -9.80 0.79
C LEU A 367 2.48 -10.39 1.48
N SER A 368 1.38 -9.61 1.53
CA SER A 368 0.12 -10.04 2.14
C SER A 368 -0.44 -11.29 1.48
N THR A 369 -0.41 -11.38 0.15
CA THR A 369 -0.93 -12.54 -0.59
C THR A 369 -0.15 -13.81 -0.29
N TYR A 370 1.18 -13.75 -0.33
CA TYR A 370 2.02 -14.92 -0.05
C TYR A 370 1.94 -15.34 1.43
N SER A 371 1.98 -14.39 2.36
CA SER A 371 1.84 -14.68 3.79
C SER A 371 0.49 -15.31 4.12
N LYS A 372 -0.62 -14.78 3.56
CA LYS A 372 -1.97 -15.37 3.71
C LYS A 372 -2.10 -16.76 3.10
N THR A 373 -1.40 -17.02 2.00
CA THR A 373 -1.40 -18.34 1.34
C THR A 373 -0.73 -19.39 2.20
N MET A 374 0.41 -19.04 2.83
CA MET A 374 1.18 -19.93 3.67
C MET A 374 0.57 -20.15 5.06
N LYS A 375 -0.04 -19.12 5.65
CA LYS A 375 -0.60 -19.15 7.03
C LYS A 375 0.43 -19.53 8.10
N TYR A 376 1.71 -19.26 7.85
CA TYR A 376 2.77 -19.43 8.83
C TYR A 376 2.92 -18.18 9.70
N ASP A 377 3.47 -18.35 10.91
CA ASP A 377 3.75 -17.22 11.79
C ASP A 377 4.91 -16.38 11.22
N ILE A 378 4.79 -15.07 11.35
CA ILE A 378 5.78 -14.11 10.86
C ILE A 378 6.68 -13.71 12.02
N LYS A 379 8.00 -13.89 11.88
CA LYS A 379 9.00 -13.52 12.89
C LYS A 379 9.93 -12.44 12.35
N ARG A 380 10.07 -11.34 13.10
CA ARG A 380 11.01 -10.26 12.75
C ARG A 380 12.45 -10.74 12.84
N PRO A 381 13.33 -10.35 11.89
CA PRO A 381 14.76 -10.51 12.07
C PRO A 381 15.24 -9.87 13.38
N GLY A 382 16.17 -10.50 14.09
CA GLY A 382 16.68 -10.01 15.37
C GLY A 382 16.08 -10.75 16.57
N PRO A 383 15.72 -10.05 17.68
CA PRO A 383 15.39 -10.72 18.95
C PRO A 383 14.28 -11.77 18.87
N GLU A 384 13.18 -11.48 18.15
CA GLU A 384 12.03 -12.39 18.04
C GLU A 384 12.45 -13.74 17.40
N LEU A 385 13.17 -13.68 16.28
CA LEU A 385 13.69 -14.86 15.60
C LEU A 385 14.81 -15.54 16.41
N ASN A 386 15.73 -14.77 17.01
CA ASN A 386 16.87 -15.31 17.75
C ASN A 386 16.44 -16.11 18.98
N VAL A 387 15.39 -15.66 19.69
CA VAL A 387 14.83 -16.41 20.83
C VAL A 387 14.27 -17.74 20.36
N LEU A 388 13.52 -17.76 19.25
CA LEU A 388 12.94 -18.99 18.71
C LEU A 388 13.99 -19.97 18.18
N LEU A 389 15.06 -19.47 17.55
CA LEU A 389 16.17 -20.30 17.09
C LEU A 389 16.92 -21.00 18.24
N LEU A 390 16.84 -20.46 19.46
CA LEU A 390 17.51 -20.99 20.66
C LEU A 390 16.54 -21.72 21.60
N ASP A 391 15.30 -21.92 21.17
CA ASP A 391 14.28 -22.63 21.96
C ASP A 391 14.63 -24.12 22.06
N PRO A 392 14.79 -24.69 23.28
CA PRO A 392 15.15 -26.10 23.45
C PRO A 392 14.08 -27.08 22.96
N GLU A 393 12.84 -26.65 22.71
CA GLU A 393 11.78 -27.48 22.14
C GLU A 393 11.74 -27.46 20.61
N VAL A 394 12.61 -26.67 19.96
CA VAL A 394 12.61 -26.47 18.51
C VAL A 394 13.90 -27.01 17.88
N ASP A 395 13.83 -28.22 17.33
CA ASP A 395 14.97 -28.88 16.69
C ASP A 395 15.28 -28.34 15.28
N LYS A 396 14.23 -28.05 14.50
CA LYS A 396 14.32 -27.64 13.09
C LYS A 396 13.31 -26.58 12.72
N ILE A 397 13.77 -25.57 11.98
CA ILE A 397 12.95 -24.51 11.43
C ILE A 397 13.19 -24.42 9.92
N LEU A 398 12.09 -24.46 9.16
CA LEU A 398 12.07 -24.12 7.75
C LEU A 398 11.43 -22.75 7.57
N MET A 399 12.20 -21.80 7.03
CA MET A 399 11.80 -20.40 6.98
C MET A 399 11.71 -19.88 5.56
N PHE A 400 10.54 -19.39 5.17
CA PHE A 400 10.37 -18.60 3.97
C PHE A 400 10.84 -17.17 4.23
N SER A 401 11.90 -16.73 3.56
CA SER A 401 12.45 -15.38 3.70
C SER A 401 12.13 -14.56 2.46
N PHE A 402 11.48 -13.41 2.63
CA PHE A 402 11.52 -12.37 1.60
C PHE A 402 12.86 -11.65 1.68
N THR A 403 13.55 -11.53 0.54
CA THR A 403 14.99 -11.21 0.51
C THR A 403 15.30 -9.82 -0.04
N SER A 404 14.30 -9.10 -0.54
CA SER A 404 14.50 -7.89 -1.34
C SER A 404 13.80 -6.63 -0.82
N LEU A 405 13.42 -6.59 0.47
CA LEU A 405 12.77 -5.41 1.05
C LEU A 405 13.75 -4.27 1.40
N LYS A 406 15.01 -4.62 1.66
CA LYS A 406 16.08 -3.69 2.01
C LYS A 406 16.77 -3.15 0.75
N TYR A 407 16.24 -2.08 0.20
CA TYR A 407 16.80 -1.31 -0.92
C TYR A 407 16.56 0.18 -0.68
N GLU A 408 17.50 1.01 -1.15
CA GLU A 408 17.34 2.46 -1.16
C GLU A 408 16.34 2.87 -2.24
N GLU A 409 15.63 3.97 -2.02
CA GLU A 409 14.65 4.48 -2.98
C GLU A 409 15.01 5.92 -3.32
N GLU A 410 15.29 6.17 -4.60
CA GLU A 410 15.65 7.51 -5.10
C GLU A 410 14.60 8.55 -4.72
N TYR A 411 13.31 8.18 -4.79
CA TYR A 411 12.20 9.06 -4.41
C TYR A 411 12.31 9.62 -2.97
N LEU A 412 12.65 8.76 -1.99
CA LEU A 412 12.79 9.18 -0.59
C LEU A 412 13.98 10.14 -0.40
N SER A 413 15.04 9.94 -1.18
CA SER A 413 16.19 10.84 -1.22
C SER A 413 15.81 12.19 -1.83
N THR A 414 15.05 12.19 -2.93
CA THR A 414 14.54 13.38 -3.60
C THR A 414 13.68 14.23 -2.67
N ILE A 415 12.67 13.65 -2.01
CA ILE A 415 11.79 14.43 -1.12
C ILE A 415 12.57 14.95 0.10
N SER A 416 13.53 14.19 0.61
CA SER A 416 14.39 14.63 1.73
C SER A 416 15.22 15.84 1.33
N GLN A 417 15.88 15.77 0.17
CA GLN A 417 16.67 16.89 -0.36
C GLN A 417 15.80 18.11 -0.67
N SER A 418 14.59 17.91 -1.20
CA SER A 418 13.65 18.99 -1.48
C SER A 418 13.18 19.70 -0.21
N THR A 419 12.91 18.95 0.87
CA THR A 419 12.58 19.52 2.19
C THR A 419 13.75 20.34 2.73
N ASP A 420 14.97 19.80 2.71
CA ASP A 420 16.17 20.49 3.20
C ASP A 420 16.47 21.76 2.37
N ASN A 421 16.32 21.69 1.04
CA ASN A 421 16.48 22.83 0.15
C ASN A 421 15.44 23.92 0.44
N LEU A 422 14.18 23.52 0.67
CA LEU A 422 13.10 24.46 0.99
C LEU A 422 13.36 25.16 2.32
N GLN A 423 13.83 24.44 3.35
CA GLN A 423 14.21 25.01 4.64
C GLN A 423 15.36 26.03 4.50
N ASN A 424 16.36 25.73 3.69
CA ASN A 424 17.55 26.57 3.52
C ASN A 424 17.40 27.65 2.44
N ASN A 425 16.20 27.87 1.89
CA ASN A 425 15.95 28.80 0.78
C ASN A 425 16.82 28.55 -0.46
N ILE A 426 17.25 27.30 -0.67
CA ILE A 426 18.02 26.88 -1.84
C ILE A 426 17.03 26.62 -2.98
N THR A 427 17.41 26.99 -4.20
CA THR A 427 16.58 26.69 -5.38
C THR A 427 16.51 25.18 -5.55
N ILE A 428 15.31 24.62 -5.48
CA ILE A 428 15.07 23.20 -5.79
C ILE A 428 15.46 23.00 -7.26
N PRO A 429 16.53 22.23 -7.56
CA PRO A 429 16.93 22.00 -8.93
C PRO A 429 15.76 21.39 -9.69
N ALA A 430 15.45 21.91 -10.87
CA ALA A 430 14.52 21.24 -11.77
C ALA A 430 15.05 19.83 -11.98
N HIS A 431 14.26 18.83 -11.57
CA HIS A 431 14.68 17.44 -11.56
C HIS A 431 15.28 17.10 -12.93
N ALA A 432 16.56 16.72 -12.94
CA ALA A 432 17.11 16.06 -14.10
C ALA A 432 16.34 14.74 -14.21
N GLN A 433 15.43 14.61 -15.17
CA GLN A 433 14.88 13.32 -15.55
C GLN A 433 16.05 12.47 -16.04
N ASN A 434 16.73 11.77 -15.13
CA ASN A 434 17.83 10.87 -15.41
C ASN A 434 17.40 9.48 -14.96
N THR A 435 16.56 8.80 -15.74
CA THR A 435 16.95 7.77 -16.72
C THR A 435 17.67 6.53 -16.17
N ARG A 436 17.40 6.14 -14.92
CA ARG A 436 17.29 4.70 -14.60
C ARG A 436 16.35 4.51 -13.43
N ALA A 437 15.05 4.42 -13.69
CA ALA A 437 14.10 3.95 -12.69
C ALA A 437 14.59 2.60 -12.18
N GLU A 438 15.02 2.54 -10.91
CA GLU A 438 15.31 1.27 -10.26
C GLU A 438 14.01 0.46 -10.31
N ILE A 439 14.05 -0.68 -10.98
CA ILE A 439 12.89 -1.53 -11.13
C ILE A 439 12.61 -2.14 -9.75
N PRO A 440 11.46 -1.85 -9.10
CA PRO A 440 11.13 -2.45 -7.82
C PRO A 440 11.23 -3.98 -7.91
N TRP A 441 11.70 -4.64 -6.85
CA TRP A 441 12.01 -6.08 -6.88
C TRP A 441 10.83 -6.94 -7.35
N TYR A 442 9.59 -6.56 -7.01
CA TYR A 442 8.37 -7.28 -7.40
C TYR A 442 7.98 -7.07 -8.88
N LYS A 443 8.62 -6.11 -9.58
CA LYS A 443 8.52 -5.92 -11.05
C LYS A 443 9.69 -6.58 -11.79
N ALA A 444 10.69 -7.11 -11.10
CA ALA A 444 11.85 -7.75 -11.74
C ALA A 444 11.43 -9.02 -12.50
N ALA A 445 12.04 -9.23 -13.68
CA ALA A 445 11.78 -10.42 -14.48
C ALA A 445 12.15 -11.70 -13.70
N GLY A 446 11.29 -12.71 -13.71
CA GLY A 446 11.53 -13.99 -13.03
C GLY A 446 11.15 -14.00 -11.54
N VAL A 447 10.81 -12.86 -10.93
CA VAL A 447 10.55 -12.80 -9.47
C VAL A 447 9.36 -13.66 -9.04
N LYS A 448 8.33 -13.75 -9.89
CA LYS A 448 7.16 -14.59 -9.64
C LYS A 448 7.55 -16.07 -9.61
N GLU A 449 8.38 -16.50 -10.55
CA GLU A 449 8.91 -17.86 -10.62
C GLU A 449 9.73 -18.17 -9.37
N VAL A 450 10.59 -17.25 -8.92
CA VAL A 450 11.38 -17.40 -7.68
C VAL A 450 10.46 -17.54 -6.46
N LEU A 451 9.46 -16.67 -6.30
CA LEU A 451 8.51 -16.73 -5.19
C LEU A 451 7.72 -18.06 -5.18
N LEU A 452 7.28 -18.53 -6.35
CA LEU A 452 6.59 -19.82 -6.47
C LEU A 452 7.51 -21.00 -6.21
N MET A 453 8.77 -20.95 -6.64
CA MET A 453 9.78 -21.97 -6.34
C MET A 453 10.04 -22.05 -4.84
N ALA A 454 10.25 -20.91 -4.17
CA ALA A 454 10.42 -20.85 -2.73
C ALA A 454 9.18 -21.40 -2.01
N LEU A 455 7.97 -21.04 -2.44
CA LEU A 455 6.73 -21.56 -1.88
C LEU A 455 6.60 -23.09 -2.04
N ASN A 456 7.02 -23.63 -3.19
CA ASN A 456 7.06 -25.07 -3.40
C ASN A 456 8.13 -25.76 -2.54
N ASN A 457 9.27 -25.12 -2.31
CA ASN A 457 10.34 -25.64 -1.47
C ASN A 457 9.94 -25.74 0.01
N MET A 458 8.93 -24.98 0.44
CA MET A 458 8.31 -25.13 1.77
C MET A 458 7.46 -26.41 1.90
N ARG A 459 7.15 -27.12 0.80
CA ARG A 459 6.31 -28.32 0.82
C ARG A 459 7.15 -29.59 1.03
N GLY A 460 6.67 -30.50 1.89
CA GLY A 460 7.29 -31.81 2.12
C GLY A 460 8.10 -31.95 3.40
N TYR A 461 8.04 -30.97 4.30
CA TYR A 461 8.70 -30.94 5.61
C TYR A 461 7.66 -30.93 6.74
N GLU A 462 6.66 -31.82 6.69
CA GLU A 462 5.44 -31.76 7.54
C GLU A 462 5.69 -31.79 9.06
N ASP A 463 6.86 -32.26 9.52
CA ASP A 463 7.23 -32.35 10.93
C ASP A 463 8.06 -31.14 11.44
N ASP A 464 8.45 -30.19 10.57
CA ASP A 464 9.30 -29.05 10.93
C ASP A 464 8.49 -27.77 11.27
N VAL A 465 9.07 -26.86 12.07
CA VAL A 465 8.46 -25.55 12.35
C VAL A 465 8.58 -24.64 11.13
N HIS A 466 7.46 -24.17 10.60
CA HIS A 466 7.41 -23.29 9.42
C HIS A 466 7.13 -21.84 9.79
N LEU A 467 7.93 -20.91 9.24
CA LEU A 467 7.85 -19.49 9.56
C LEU A 467 8.07 -18.62 8.32
N ILE A 468 7.69 -17.36 8.41
CA ILE A 468 8.01 -16.30 7.45
C ILE A 468 8.91 -15.26 8.12
N SER A 469 9.92 -14.77 7.40
CA SER A 469 10.75 -13.64 7.83
C SER A 469 11.23 -12.78 6.66
N TYR A 470 12.00 -11.74 6.97
CA TYR A 470 12.46 -10.69 6.05
C TYR A 470 13.99 -10.57 6.09
N ILE A 471 14.69 -11.64 5.69
CA ILE A 471 16.16 -11.69 5.74
C ILE A 471 16.70 -11.38 4.35
N SER A 472 17.40 -10.25 4.21
CA SER A 472 18.00 -9.84 2.95
C SER A 472 18.94 -10.89 2.38
N ASP A 473 18.84 -11.14 1.07
CA ASP A 473 19.74 -12.02 0.33
C ASP A 473 19.90 -11.52 -1.11
N PRO A 474 20.93 -10.70 -1.39
CA PRO A 474 21.16 -10.17 -2.73
C PRO A 474 21.42 -11.26 -3.79
N ASN A 475 21.85 -12.46 -3.38
CA ASN A 475 22.13 -13.56 -4.31
C ASN A 475 20.85 -14.31 -4.72
N ASN A 476 19.76 -14.16 -3.97
CA ASN A 476 18.47 -14.81 -4.21
C ASN A 476 17.34 -13.78 -4.15
N PRO A 477 17.21 -12.88 -5.14
CA PRO A 477 16.23 -11.79 -5.11
C PRO A 477 14.78 -12.31 -5.14
N GLY A 478 13.89 -11.65 -4.41
CA GLY A 478 12.49 -12.03 -4.23
C GLY A 478 12.28 -12.83 -2.94
N ALA A 479 12.64 -14.11 -2.97
CA ALA A 479 12.55 -14.97 -1.78
C ALA A 479 13.55 -16.13 -1.80
N SER A 480 13.85 -16.65 -0.61
CA SER A 480 14.59 -17.90 -0.41
C SER A 480 13.99 -18.71 0.74
N VAL A 481 14.27 -20.01 0.77
CA VAL A 481 13.91 -20.88 1.90
C VAL A 481 15.16 -21.22 2.68
N ARG A 482 15.12 -21.09 4.01
CA ARG A 482 16.27 -21.32 4.88
C ARG A 482 15.97 -22.46 5.85
N LEU A 483 16.92 -23.38 6.01
CA LEU A 483 16.88 -24.45 7.01
C LEU A 483 17.78 -24.10 8.19
N TYR A 484 17.18 -24.04 9.37
CA TYR A 484 17.89 -23.95 10.64
C TYR A 484 17.74 -25.26 11.39
N GLN A 485 18.85 -25.71 11.98
CA GLN A 485 18.89 -26.89 12.84
C GLN A 485 19.85 -26.63 13.99
N ASP A 486 19.41 -26.93 15.22
CA ASP A 486 20.15 -26.66 16.45
C ASP A 486 20.58 -25.17 16.56
N GLY A 487 19.67 -24.26 16.20
CA GLY A 487 19.90 -22.81 16.18
C GLY A 487 20.86 -22.28 15.10
N ILE A 488 21.35 -23.13 14.20
CA ILE A 488 22.32 -22.76 13.16
C ILE A 488 21.70 -22.90 11.77
N CYS A 489 21.88 -21.89 10.91
CA CYS A 489 21.50 -21.98 9.50
C CYS A 489 22.39 -23.02 8.79
N LYS A 490 21.79 -24.16 8.41
CA LYS A 490 22.48 -25.24 7.69
C LYS A 490 22.44 -25.03 6.19
N ASP A 491 21.33 -24.48 5.69
CA ASP A 491 21.15 -24.16 4.27
C ASP A 491 20.43 -22.82 4.13
N PRO A 492 21.10 -21.77 3.59
CA PRO A 492 20.50 -20.46 3.39
C PRO A 492 19.60 -20.37 2.14
N ASN A 493 19.57 -21.40 1.30
CA ASN A 493 18.71 -21.47 0.13
C ASN A 493 18.36 -22.92 -0.19
N VAL A 494 17.49 -23.51 0.65
CA VAL A 494 16.93 -24.84 0.48
C VAL A 494 16.25 -24.90 -0.88
N GLN A 495 16.95 -25.55 -1.80
CA GLN A 495 16.35 -26.06 -3.00
C GLN A 495 15.80 -27.42 -2.63
N SER A 496 14.48 -27.53 -2.51
CA SER A 496 13.90 -28.86 -2.42
C SER A 496 14.42 -29.60 -3.65
N GLY A 497 15.08 -30.73 -3.43
CA GLY A 497 15.55 -31.58 -4.50
C GLY A 497 14.35 -32.21 -5.21
N HIS A 498 13.54 -31.40 -5.91
CA HIS A 498 12.61 -31.79 -6.95
C HIS A 498 13.43 -32.25 -8.14
N GLY A 499 14.19 -33.33 -7.95
CA GLY A 499 14.68 -34.13 -9.04
C GLY A 499 13.47 -34.73 -9.76
N MET A 500 13.32 -34.40 -11.04
CA MET A 500 12.71 -35.22 -12.08
C MET A 500 11.72 -36.28 -11.56
N CYS A 501 10.45 -35.91 -11.42
CA CYS A 501 9.40 -36.87 -11.08
C CYS A 501 8.90 -37.58 -12.35
N PHE A 502 8.81 -38.91 -12.35
CA PHE A 502 7.99 -39.65 -13.34
C PHE A 502 6.48 -39.52 -13.03
N TYR A 503 5.60 -39.75 -14.02
CA TYR A 503 4.13 -39.67 -13.87
C TYR A 503 3.52 -40.81 -13.04
N SER A 504 2.55 -40.53 -12.16
CA SER A 504 1.44 -41.47 -11.86
C SER A 504 0.17 -40.79 -11.28
N ARG A 505 -1.02 -41.38 -11.57
CA ARG A 505 -2.46 -41.12 -11.20
C ARG A 505 -3.35 -40.54 -12.33
N THR A 506 -4.58 -40.98 -12.66
CA THR A 506 -5.65 -41.91 -12.12
C THR A 506 -6.63 -42.46 -13.22
N SER A 507 -7.05 -43.75 -13.14
CA SER A 507 -8.12 -44.60 -13.82
C SER A 507 -8.62 -44.31 -15.29
N ASN A 508 -8.93 -45.23 -16.25
CA ASN A 508 -9.51 -46.60 -16.32
C ASN A 508 -9.04 -47.39 -17.60
N LEU A 509 -8.78 -48.73 -17.47
CA LEU A 509 -8.79 -49.89 -18.44
C LEU A 509 -8.07 -49.85 -19.83
N PRO A 510 -7.65 -51.01 -20.39
CA PRO A 510 -6.47 -51.82 -20.06
C PRO A 510 -5.36 -51.71 -21.14
N ARG A 511 -4.09 -51.62 -20.71
CA ARG A 511 -2.95 -52.26 -21.40
C ARG A 511 -1.76 -52.33 -20.45
N ASN A 512 -1.29 -53.56 -20.23
CA ASN A 512 -0.32 -53.94 -19.20
C ASN A 512 1.05 -53.28 -19.47
N ILE A 513 1.40 -52.27 -18.69
CA ILE A 513 2.79 -51.80 -18.57
C ILE A 513 3.34 -52.39 -17.28
N HIS A 514 4.52 -52.98 -17.35
CA HIS A 514 5.16 -53.68 -16.24
C HIS A 514 6.01 -52.74 -15.37
N LEU A 515 5.69 -51.45 -15.27
CA LEU A 515 6.48 -50.47 -14.52
C LEU A 515 5.70 -49.87 -13.35
N ILE A 516 6.31 -49.77 -12.17
CA ILE A 516 5.84 -48.99 -11.03
C ILE A 516 6.77 -47.82 -10.81
N ILE A 517 6.19 -46.63 -10.73
CA ILE A 517 6.88 -45.38 -10.37
C ILE A 517 6.57 -45.08 -8.89
N SER A 518 7.61 -44.80 -8.10
CA SER A 518 7.44 -44.41 -6.69
C SER A 518 6.65 -43.10 -6.53
N LYS A 519 6.00 -42.90 -5.38
CA LYS A 519 5.22 -41.66 -5.09
C LYS A 519 6.04 -40.38 -5.28
N ASN A 520 7.32 -40.40 -4.93
CA ASN A 520 8.24 -39.26 -5.10
C ASN A 520 8.83 -39.15 -6.52
N GLY A 521 8.44 -40.04 -7.45
CA GLY A 521 8.87 -40.00 -8.84
C GLY A 521 10.36 -40.27 -9.08
N LYS A 522 11.13 -40.71 -8.07
CA LYS A 522 12.59 -40.92 -8.16
C LYS A 522 12.99 -42.37 -8.43
N LYS A 523 12.07 -43.32 -8.38
CA LYS A 523 12.35 -44.75 -8.58
C LYS A 523 11.39 -45.34 -9.61
N ILE A 524 11.93 -46.10 -10.55
CA ILE A 524 11.18 -46.97 -11.46
C ILE A 524 11.51 -48.42 -11.12
N GLU A 525 10.50 -49.26 -11.02
CA GLU A 525 10.65 -50.69 -10.79
C GLU A 525 9.83 -51.47 -11.80
N ARG A 526 10.43 -52.49 -12.41
CA ARG A 526 9.71 -53.43 -13.27
C ARG A 526 9.06 -54.52 -12.43
N VAL A 527 7.78 -54.81 -12.70
CA VAL A 527 6.96 -55.80 -11.98
C VAL A 527 6.29 -56.77 -12.93
N LYS A 528 6.10 -58.02 -12.48
CA LYS A 528 5.50 -59.09 -13.30
C LYS A 528 4.03 -58.86 -13.58
N GLU A 529 3.28 -58.31 -12.64
CA GLU A 529 1.88 -57.99 -12.85
C GLU A 529 1.75 -56.72 -13.70
N GLY A 530 0.90 -56.78 -14.73
CA GLY A 530 0.57 -55.59 -15.51
C GLY A 530 -0.05 -54.52 -14.62
N GLN A 531 0.49 -53.30 -14.69
CA GLN A 531 -0.01 -52.17 -13.94
C GLN A 531 -1.08 -51.43 -14.75
N SER A 532 -2.16 -51.05 -14.08
CA SER A 532 -3.25 -50.26 -14.68
C SER A 532 -2.96 -48.77 -14.52
N TYR A 533 -2.64 -48.13 -15.64
CA TYR A 533 -2.47 -46.68 -15.71
C TYR A 533 -3.45 -46.05 -16.70
N PRO A 534 -3.78 -44.75 -16.55
CA PRO A 534 -4.73 -44.06 -17.44
C PRO A 534 -4.13 -43.88 -18.82
N ASP A 535 -4.93 -44.02 -19.88
CA ASP A 535 -4.45 -43.69 -21.21
C ASP A 535 -4.05 -42.20 -21.27
N ASN A 536 -2.91 -41.94 -21.90
CA ASN A 536 -2.34 -40.61 -22.06
C ASN A 536 -1.60 -40.59 -23.40
N PRO A 537 -1.82 -39.58 -24.26
CA PRO A 537 -1.06 -39.41 -25.49
C PRO A 537 0.48 -39.43 -25.29
N GLU A 538 0.94 -38.94 -24.14
CA GLU A 538 2.36 -38.90 -23.75
C GLU A 538 2.89 -40.22 -23.17
N ARG A 539 2.05 -41.26 -23.01
CA ARG A 539 2.43 -42.57 -22.45
C ARG A 539 2.90 -43.54 -23.52
N PHE A 540 4.01 -44.23 -23.23
CA PHE A 540 4.46 -45.40 -24.01
C PHE A 540 3.48 -46.57 -23.89
N ASP A 541 2.97 -47.08 -25.01
CA ASP A 541 1.98 -48.15 -25.03
C ASP A 541 2.57 -49.56 -25.28
N TYR A 542 3.79 -49.63 -25.79
CA TYR A 542 4.46 -50.88 -26.14
C TYR A 542 5.74 -51.13 -25.33
N TYR A 543 6.67 -50.18 -25.32
CA TYR A 543 7.95 -50.32 -24.61
C TYR A 543 7.84 -49.89 -23.14
N GLU A 544 8.55 -50.60 -22.26
CA GLU A 544 8.65 -50.35 -20.82
C GLU A 544 9.56 -49.15 -20.54
N GLN A 545 9.17 -47.97 -21.04
CA GLN A 545 9.94 -46.73 -21.00
C GLN A 545 9.24 -45.65 -20.17
N ALA A 546 10.04 -44.76 -19.60
CA ALA A 546 9.57 -43.55 -18.98
C ALA A 546 10.49 -42.37 -19.32
N LEU A 547 9.89 -41.20 -19.53
CA LEU A 547 10.61 -39.93 -19.56
C LEU A 547 10.32 -39.14 -18.29
N CYS A 548 11.27 -38.31 -17.89
CA CYS A 548 11.07 -37.34 -16.84
C CYS A 548 10.22 -36.17 -17.31
N LYS A 549 9.62 -35.43 -16.37
CA LYS A 549 8.72 -34.31 -16.67
C LYS A 549 9.42 -33.06 -17.19
N GLU A 550 10.65 -32.83 -16.75
CA GLU A 550 11.39 -31.60 -17.02
C GLU A 550 12.21 -31.75 -18.29
N GLY A 551 12.01 -30.83 -19.23
CA GLY A 551 12.86 -30.67 -20.39
C GLY A 551 14.07 -29.81 -20.01
N LEU A 552 15.26 -30.28 -20.36
CA LEU A 552 16.53 -29.66 -20.03
C LEU A 552 17.05 -28.91 -21.27
N THR A 553 17.34 -27.63 -21.10
CA THR A 553 17.83 -26.72 -22.16
C THR A 553 19.16 -26.03 -21.79
N GLY A 554 19.76 -26.42 -20.66
CA GLY A 554 20.99 -25.83 -20.15
C GLY A 554 21.95 -26.88 -19.63
N ASN A 555 23.14 -26.42 -19.25
CA ASN A 555 24.22 -27.31 -18.83
C ASN A 555 23.88 -27.93 -17.46
N CYS A 556 23.83 -29.25 -17.41
CA CYS A 556 23.41 -29.97 -16.23
C CYS A 556 23.99 -31.37 -16.19
N TRP A 557 23.94 -31.99 -15.02
CA TRP A 557 24.21 -33.41 -14.89
C TRP A 557 23.23 -34.06 -13.94
N TRP A 558 22.95 -35.33 -14.20
CA TRP A 558 22.14 -36.18 -13.35
C TRP A 558 22.78 -37.55 -13.20
N GLU A 559 22.37 -38.26 -12.16
CA GLU A 559 22.96 -39.53 -11.81
C GLU A 559 21.89 -40.53 -11.42
N ALA A 560 22.02 -41.75 -11.92
CA ALA A 560 21.12 -42.85 -11.64
C ALA A 560 21.89 -44.11 -11.30
N GLU A 561 21.30 -44.92 -10.43
CA GLU A 561 21.76 -46.27 -10.13
C GLU A 561 20.69 -47.28 -10.51
N PHE A 562 21.11 -48.40 -11.08
CA PHE A 562 20.20 -49.48 -11.46
C PHE A 562 20.63 -50.84 -10.89
N THR A 563 19.67 -51.74 -10.74
CA THR A 563 19.88 -53.12 -10.31
C THR A 563 18.97 -54.07 -11.08
N GLY A 564 19.38 -55.34 -11.23
CA GLY A 564 18.63 -56.35 -11.98
C GLY A 564 19.09 -56.46 -13.43
N GLY A 565 18.15 -56.68 -14.36
CA GLY A 565 18.43 -56.85 -15.79
C GLY A 565 18.89 -55.59 -16.53
N GLY A 566 18.92 -55.66 -17.87
CA GLY A 566 19.40 -54.58 -18.73
C GLY A 566 18.58 -53.29 -18.66
N LEU A 567 19.19 -52.16 -18.99
CA LEU A 567 18.58 -50.83 -18.99
C LEU A 567 19.10 -50.03 -20.19
N ILE A 568 18.24 -49.28 -20.89
CA ILE A 568 18.67 -48.14 -21.70
C ILE A 568 18.41 -46.87 -20.91
N MET A 569 19.44 -46.06 -20.68
CA MET A 569 19.31 -44.73 -20.10
C MET A 569 19.77 -43.68 -21.09
N GLY A 570 19.08 -42.55 -21.16
CA GLY A 570 19.34 -41.62 -22.23
C GLY A 570 18.54 -40.36 -22.14
N MET A 571 18.40 -39.69 -23.27
CA MET A 571 17.60 -38.49 -23.39
C MET A 571 16.83 -38.49 -24.71
N ALA A 572 15.65 -37.88 -24.70
CA ALA A 572 14.77 -37.81 -25.86
C ALA A 572 14.09 -36.45 -25.95
N TYR A 573 13.74 -36.04 -27.16
CA TYR A 573 12.84 -34.90 -27.37
C TYR A 573 11.41 -35.22 -26.93
N LYS A 574 10.66 -34.15 -26.61
CA LYS A 574 9.23 -34.29 -26.34
C LYS A 574 8.50 -34.86 -27.56
N SER A 575 8.96 -34.50 -28.76
CA SER A 575 8.41 -34.91 -30.06
C SER A 575 8.71 -36.37 -30.46
N MET A 576 9.42 -37.15 -29.64
CA MET A 576 9.61 -38.59 -29.87
C MET A 576 8.28 -39.34 -29.74
N SER A 577 8.03 -40.31 -30.64
CA SER A 577 6.77 -41.07 -30.63
C SER A 577 6.60 -41.85 -29.32
N ARG A 578 5.34 -41.97 -28.89
CA ARG A 578 4.95 -42.73 -27.69
C ARG A 578 4.19 -44.01 -28.03
N LYS A 579 3.80 -44.20 -29.28
CA LYS A 579 2.86 -45.27 -29.66
C LYS A 579 3.46 -46.23 -30.67
N GLY A 580 3.10 -47.50 -30.54
CA GLY A 580 3.49 -48.56 -31.45
C GLY A 580 4.82 -49.25 -31.11
N SER A 581 5.03 -50.41 -31.73
CA SER A 581 6.19 -51.31 -31.55
C SER A 581 7.33 -51.05 -32.53
N GLN A 582 7.37 -49.86 -33.12
CA GLN A 582 8.34 -49.50 -34.15
C GLN A 582 9.48 -48.67 -33.53
N TRP A 583 10.57 -48.50 -34.29
CA TRP A 583 11.79 -47.85 -33.80
C TRP A 583 11.59 -46.36 -33.46
N GLU A 584 10.57 -45.71 -34.04
CA GLU A 584 10.21 -44.31 -33.79
C GLU A 584 9.80 -44.04 -32.33
N SER A 585 9.38 -45.08 -31.58
CA SER A 585 9.01 -44.98 -30.16
C SER A 585 10.06 -45.56 -29.21
N CYS A 586 11.15 -46.13 -29.73
CA CYS A 586 12.26 -46.72 -28.95
C CYS A 586 13.30 -45.68 -28.54
N LEU A 587 13.65 -45.62 -27.26
CA LEU A 587 14.74 -44.76 -26.78
C LEU A 587 16.08 -45.14 -27.43
N GLY A 588 16.74 -44.17 -28.07
CA GLY A 588 18.02 -44.31 -28.76
C GLY A 588 17.93 -44.85 -30.20
N LYS A 589 16.79 -45.35 -30.66
CA LYS A 589 16.67 -45.95 -32.01
C LYS A 589 16.01 -45.05 -33.05
N ASN A 590 15.94 -43.75 -32.78
CA ASN A 590 15.42 -42.74 -33.70
C ASN A 590 16.27 -41.46 -33.63
N GLU A 591 16.09 -40.57 -34.61
CA GLU A 591 16.78 -39.27 -34.70
C GLU A 591 16.48 -38.32 -33.53
N LYS A 592 15.44 -38.61 -32.71
CA LYS A 592 14.95 -37.76 -31.62
C LYS A 592 15.40 -38.22 -30.24
N SER A 593 16.26 -39.24 -30.16
CA SER A 593 16.72 -39.79 -28.89
C SER A 593 18.12 -40.38 -28.95
N TRP A 594 18.77 -40.37 -27.79
CA TRP A 594 20.12 -40.88 -27.54
C TRP A 594 20.05 -41.78 -26.33
N GLY A 595 20.60 -42.98 -26.41
CA GLY A 595 20.51 -43.97 -25.34
C GLY A 595 21.82 -44.72 -25.14
N LEU A 596 22.11 -45.05 -23.90
CA LEU A 596 23.16 -45.99 -23.52
C LEU A 596 22.50 -47.23 -22.95
N GLU A 597 22.61 -48.33 -23.68
CA GLU A 597 22.19 -49.66 -23.24
C GLU A 597 23.26 -50.27 -22.35
N LEU A 598 22.85 -50.73 -21.18
CA LEU A 598 23.69 -51.17 -20.08
C LEU A 598 23.21 -52.53 -19.58
N TRP A 599 24.15 -53.45 -19.52
CA TRP A 599 24.04 -54.79 -18.97
C TRP A 599 25.25 -55.05 -18.08
N ASP A 600 25.31 -56.22 -17.44
CA ASP A 600 26.42 -56.58 -16.55
C ASP A 600 27.78 -56.62 -17.25
N ASP A 601 27.81 -57.00 -18.53
CA ASP A 601 29.02 -57.17 -19.32
C ASP A 601 28.95 -56.50 -20.71
N ILE A 602 27.84 -55.82 -21.02
CA ILE A 602 27.59 -55.19 -22.32
C ILE A 602 27.24 -53.72 -22.12
N CYS A 603 27.88 -52.86 -22.90
CA CYS A 603 27.50 -51.45 -23.02
C CYS A 603 27.46 -51.04 -24.49
N ILE A 604 26.33 -50.47 -24.92
CA ILE A 604 26.09 -50.11 -26.33
C ILE A 604 25.49 -48.70 -26.38
N ALA A 605 26.14 -47.81 -27.13
CA ALA A 605 25.60 -46.49 -27.44
C ALA A 605 24.65 -46.58 -28.64
N TRP A 606 23.48 -45.96 -28.53
CA TRP A 606 22.41 -45.94 -29.52
C TRP A 606 22.00 -44.51 -29.88
N HIS A 607 21.98 -44.21 -31.19
CA HIS A 607 21.33 -43.03 -31.75
C HIS A 607 20.90 -43.30 -33.19
N ASP A 608 19.70 -42.89 -33.59
CA ASP A 608 19.18 -43.04 -34.96
C ASP A 608 19.31 -44.47 -35.52
N ASN A 609 19.05 -45.46 -34.66
CA ASN A 609 19.17 -46.89 -34.96
C ASN A 609 20.60 -47.36 -35.32
N VAL A 610 21.59 -46.51 -35.13
CA VAL A 610 23.02 -46.85 -35.17
C VAL A 610 23.43 -47.30 -33.77
N ARG A 611 24.14 -48.42 -33.71
CA ARG A 611 24.70 -48.97 -32.47
C ARG A 611 26.22 -48.96 -32.49
N GLU A 612 26.83 -48.62 -31.37
CA GLU A 612 28.27 -48.70 -31.16
C GLU A 612 28.56 -49.47 -29.87
N ASN A 613 29.33 -50.56 -29.96
CA ASN A 613 29.73 -51.31 -28.78
C ASN A 613 30.87 -50.57 -28.08
N ILE A 614 30.74 -50.35 -26.79
CA ILE A 614 31.74 -49.64 -25.98
C ILE A 614 32.19 -50.52 -24.79
N PRO A 615 33.32 -50.20 -24.14
CA PRO A 615 33.75 -50.94 -22.96
C PRO A 615 32.64 -51.00 -21.89
N ALA A 616 32.45 -52.19 -21.31
CA ALA A 616 31.44 -52.40 -20.28
C ALA A 616 31.65 -51.45 -19.09
N SER A 617 30.53 -50.99 -18.51
CA SER A 617 30.58 -50.19 -17.29
C SER A 617 30.94 -51.09 -16.11
N GLU A 618 31.98 -50.74 -15.35
CA GLU A 618 32.35 -51.55 -14.18
C GLU A 618 31.37 -51.28 -13.00
N SER A 619 30.50 -50.25 -13.09
CA SER A 619 29.54 -49.79 -12.06
C SER A 619 28.13 -49.74 -12.63
N ARG A 620 27.13 -49.96 -11.76
CA ARG A 620 25.72 -49.72 -12.07
C ARG A 620 25.24 -48.31 -11.71
N ARG A 621 26.14 -47.43 -11.28
CA ARG A 621 25.90 -46.01 -11.03
C ARG A 621 26.48 -45.19 -12.17
N ILE A 622 25.60 -44.53 -12.92
CA ILE A 622 25.95 -43.79 -14.14
C ILE A 622 25.58 -42.32 -13.95
N ARG A 623 26.53 -41.45 -14.29
CA ARG A 623 26.33 -40.02 -14.37
C ARG A 623 26.26 -39.57 -15.82
N VAL A 624 25.31 -38.68 -16.09
CA VAL A 624 25.04 -38.15 -17.43
C VAL A 624 25.18 -36.64 -17.39
N TYR A 625 26.03 -36.11 -18.26
CA TYR A 625 26.24 -34.68 -18.45
C TYR A 625 25.65 -34.24 -19.77
N LEU A 626 24.86 -33.18 -19.72
CA LEU A 626 24.37 -32.46 -20.87
C LEU A 626 25.06 -31.10 -20.91
N ASP A 627 25.80 -30.85 -21.98
CA ASP A 627 26.17 -29.49 -22.39
C ASP A 627 25.29 -29.13 -23.58
N TYR A 628 24.17 -28.44 -23.30
CA TYR A 628 23.17 -28.15 -24.32
C TYR A 628 23.74 -27.17 -25.36
N THR A 629 24.56 -26.22 -24.90
CA THR A 629 25.19 -25.20 -25.74
C THR A 629 26.29 -25.75 -26.64
N ALA A 630 27.15 -26.62 -26.12
CA ALA A 630 28.23 -27.25 -26.86
C ALA A 630 27.75 -28.47 -27.66
N GLY A 631 26.48 -28.88 -27.51
CA GLY A 631 25.92 -30.00 -28.25
C GLY A 631 26.51 -31.35 -27.83
N THR A 632 26.79 -31.54 -26.54
CA THR A 632 27.38 -32.79 -26.04
C THR A 632 26.54 -33.47 -24.98
N LEU A 633 26.43 -34.79 -25.07
CA LEU A 633 25.80 -35.66 -24.08
C LEU A 633 26.79 -36.76 -23.71
N SER A 634 27.32 -36.75 -22.49
CA SER A 634 28.32 -37.73 -22.05
C SER A 634 27.86 -38.57 -20.87
N PHE A 635 28.18 -39.85 -20.93
CA PHE A 635 27.87 -40.86 -19.93
C PHE A 635 29.15 -41.30 -19.26
N HIS A 636 29.14 -41.36 -17.93
CA HIS A 636 30.28 -41.74 -17.12
C HIS A 636 29.88 -42.76 -16.08
N SER A 637 30.75 -43.73 -15.86
CA SER A 637 30.63 -44.74 -14.82
C SER A 637 31.23 -44.21 -13.53
N VAL A 638 30.52 -44.36 -12.41
CA VAL A 638 30.88 -43.77 -11.11
C VAL A 638 31.25 -44.85 -10.09
N PHE A 639 32.45 -44.76 -9.49
CA PHE A 639 32.97 -45.70 -8.50
C PHE A 639 33.54 -44.96 -7.29
N SER A 640 32.89 -45.04 -6.14
CA SER A 640 33.35 -44.34 -4.93
C SER A 640 33.56 -42.84 -5.20
N ALA A 641 34.80 -42.35 -5.28
CA ALA A 641 35.18 -40.97 -5.58
C ALA A 641 35.72 -40.74 -7.00
N GLU A 642 35.82 -41.77 -7.84
CA GLU A 642 36.35 -41.70 -9.21
C GLU A 642 35.24 -41.83 -10.26
N GLU A 643 35.47 -41.23 -11.44
CA GLU A 643 34.55 -41.20 -12.57
C GLU A 643 35.29 -41.53 -13.88
N LYS A 644 34.70 -42.40 -14.70
CA LYS A 644 35.27 -42.84 -15.97
C LYS A 644 34.30 -42.61 -17.11
N LEU A 645 34.71 -41.85 -18.12
CA LEU A 645 33.93 -41.63 -19.34
C LEU A 645 33.67 -42.96 -20.05
N LEU A 646 32.40 -43.26 -20.28
CA LEU A 646 31.94 -44.39 -21.09
C LEU A 646 31.79 -43.97 -22.55
N TYR A 647 31.00 -42.92 -22.77
CA TYR A 647 30.68 -42.48 -24.13
C TYR A 647 30.28 -41.01 -24.17
N LYS A 648 30.47 -40.37 -25.32
CA LYS A 648 30.06 -38.99 -25.57
C LYS A 648 29.45 -38.87 -26.96
N PHE A 649 28.20 -38.44 -27.01
CA PHE A 649 27.52 -38.03 -28.23
C PHE A 649 27.81 -36.56 -28.54
N TYR A 650 27.85 -36.25 -29.84
CA TYR A 650 27.90 -34.90 -30.37
C TYR A 650 26.69 -34.70 -31.28
N ALA A 651 25.87 -33.68 -31.00
CA ALA A 651 24.70 -33.35 -31.80
C ALA A 651 24.30 -31.88 -31.62
N ILE A 652 23.56 -31.33 -32.58
CA ILE A 652 22.97 -30.01 -32.46
C ILE A 652 21.57 -30.19 -31.87
N PHE A 653 21.36 -29.72 -30.65
CA PHE A 653 20.10 -29.89 -29.94
C PHE A 653 19.09 -28.79 -30.28
N THR A 654 17.90 -29.17 -30.74
CA THR A 654 16.89 -28.25 -31.29
C THR A 654 15.62 -28.15 -30.46
N GLU A 655 15.40 -29.07 -29.52
CA GLU A 655 14.27 -29.06 -28.59
C GLU A 655 14.76 -29.36 -27.16
N PRO A 656 14.00 -29.01 -26.10
CA PRO A 656 14.30 -29.44 -24.75
C PRO A 656 14.50 -30.96 -24.64
N PHE A 657 15.55 -31.37 -23.94
CA PHE A 657 15.94 -32.76 -23.76
C PHE A 657 15.34 -33.36 -22.49
N TYR A 658 14.64 -34.48 -22.60
CA TYR A 658 14.01 -35.15 -21.47
C TYR A 658 14.78 -36.43 -21.15
N PRO A 659 15.32 -36.59 -19.92
CA PRO A 659 15.94 -37.85 -19.54
C PRO A 659 14.93 -39.01 -19.64
N GLY A 660 15.39 -40.11 -20.19
CA GLY A 660 14.59 -41.28 -20.51
C GLY A 660 15.23 -42.57 -20.05
N PHE A 661 14.39 -43.53 -19.70
CA PHE A 661 14.79 -44.82 -19.17
C PHE A 661 13.93 -45.92 -19.78
N TRP A 662 14.55 -47.04 -20.12
CA TRP A 662 13.90 -48.25 -20.62
C TRP A 662 14.46 -49.46 -19.89
N LEU A 663 13.65 -50.12 -19.08
CA LEU A 663 14.04 -51.37 -18.42
C LEU A 663 13.85 -52.55 -19.41
N ILE A 664 14.90 -53.33 -19.65
CA ILE A 664 14.94 -54.43 -20.62
C ILE A 664 14.89 -55.78 -19.89
N GLU A 665 14.18 -56.75 -20.45
CA GLU A 665 14.05 -58.11 -19.90
C GLU A 665 15.01 -59.11 -20.58
N PRO A 666 15.90 -59.73 -19.81
CA PRO A 666 16.51 -61.00 -20.19
C PRO A 666 15.88 -62.24 -19.52
N ASP A 667 15.62 -62.21 -18.21
CA ASP A 667 15.26 -63.42 -17.45
C ASP A 667 14.83 -63.10 -16.00
N ARG A 668 13.52 -63.16 -15.73
CA ARG A 668 12.80 -63.30 -14.43
C ARG A 668 13.25 -62.46 -13.20
N SER A 669 14.19 -61.53 -13.32
CA SER A 669 14.62 -60.61 -12.27
C SER A 669 13.91 -59.26 -12.39
N ASN A 670 13.50 -58.68 -11.25
CA ASN A 670 12.85 -57.37 -11.23
C ASN A 670 13.93 -56.29 -11.39
N GLY A 671 14.00 -55.65 -12.56
CA GLY A 671 14.86 -54.49 -12.81
C GLY A 671 14.38 -53.27 -12.05
N ARG A 672 15.30 -52.51 -11.43
CA ARG A 672 15.00 -51.29 -10.68
C ARG A 672 15.99 -50.20 -11.06
N LEU A 673 15.49 -48.98 -11.21
CA LEU A 673 16.28 -47.76 -11.37
C LEU A 673 15.90 -46.75 -10.28
N THR A 674 16.91 -46.10 -9.70
CA THR A 674 16.75 -45.01 -8.74
C THR A 674 17.55 -43.79 -9.22
N LEU A 675 16.88 -42.65 -9.38
CA LEU A 675 17.49 -41.34 -9.60
C LEU A 675 18.10 -40.84 -8.29
N LEU A 676 19.41 -40.58 -8.30
CA LEU A 676 20.17 -40.20 -7.11
C LEU A 676 20.30 -38.68 -6.98
N GLN A 677 20.64 -37.98 -8.07
CA GLN A 677 20.92 -36.53 -8.03
C GLN A 677 20.71 -35.85 -9.38
N LEU A 678 20.33 -34.57 -9.35
CA LEU A 678 20.33 -33.64 -10.48
C LEU A 678 20.94 -32.32 -10.00
N ARG A 679 21.89 -31.77 -10.76
CA ARG A 679 22.40 -30.40 -10.54
C ARG A 679 22.45 -29.65 -11.86
N LYS A 680 21.98 -28.39 -11.84
CA LYS A 680 22.29 -27.42 -12.90
C LYS A 680 23.72 -26.93 -12.68
N LEU A 681 24.52 -26.90 -13.75
CA LEU A 681 25.83 -26.26 -13.71
C LEU A 681 25.58 -24.75 -13.86
N LEU A 682 25.80 -24.01 -12.78
CA LEU A 682 25.89 -22.56 -12.84
C LEU A 682 27.22 -22.23 -13.52
N TYR A 683 27.15 -21.54 -14.66
CA TYR A 683 28.30 -20.82 -15.21
C TYR A 683 28.23 -19.37 -14.76
#